data_AF-A0A496W820-F1
#
_entry.id   AF-A0A496W820-F1
#
_cell.length_a   1.000
_cell.length_b   1.000
_cell.length_c   1.000
_cell.angle_alpha   90.00
_cell.angle_beta   90.00
_cell.angle_gamma   90.00
#
_symmetry.space_group_name_H-M   'P 1'
#
loop_
_entity.id
_entity.type
_entity.pdbx_description
1 polymer ?
#
loop_
_entity_poly.entity_id
_entity_poly.type
_entity_poly.pdbx_seq_one_letter_code
_entity_poly.pdbx_strand_id
1 'polypeptide(L)'
;MMKSEFEETPFPRLGEVVHFIVHAFGLVGRGDALRKRLERFAKESDFNLTEANEIIDEALLKPLREINEPFADEMAVWITKLLIDYKTIILTVRTDIATRAFVLSVLPSKYGHFIPSAIIFLKTVQKQSPDAPDFKQWFESKDIIAVKEVLSWWMKTYQVSEKAFVDFMNLYKPEDCRYEDYKDSIYRRLRRWKSGENLPDFDQFRALKQEKEGDNLVIWLLLARAWQSICQSMEKLFGEEGLTLFLRSVNETYQTVSDEFNVNPEIVQEFLFIVLRQLNGTDNSHKDYLEHLRESFYEECLEPFQNISLQREKKADEEIQAQATLKAIEQHKFYKSYQYLSELGWARYYAMCCDYPKALEHYKKAFEQGKYRAGYFLFDILKELLTLAAFLDKNRVIQSHYRWACLMDFFSGESNAPELWEIKQFKMAFFRLFPVGGLYQSVSQDKKDEMARKQEEVLRRERIFYEKGWEKWSNASPDLRNPNRMVKDFDTKSITQLMIFSQLGQTDKVKRLLKAGADPNMRIKLDNGTALIIALQNGNIEIAKLLLEHPKIAESINARTRRKKITALEVAIDKGYVDIVRRIIEKGVDIEQGCDIEEMSPLYTAIMLFHVGEKMRATGLPPIVPPENKSPSFFRRLSEFGDVFRSGNVFNQDFPNRDALITAELLASPELFKTYKKNSDYFVELGDKTPLFFNTDFSKFIQIVDILIEAGADVNKPHKHGFTPFLHSAEIGDIKVFRRLYEAGGQDHLTDCVANDLSILIIAIGYGKFDIAAYILKHGDKKQLRQIINNQYSKTGYTALHAFINIFWQFKKNKCYSDERMNEWKQTVWGKLLDLEPDLTLKEKGGLTAEMFADCRAMPSFALDLQKRRKGV
;
A
#
# COMPACT_ATOMS: atom_id res chain seq x y z
N MET A 1 7.92 -38.90 -4.51
CA MET A 1 8.29 -38.05 -3.37
C MET A 1 7.05 -37.30 -2.89
N MET A 2 6.09 -38.01 -2.26
CA MET A 2 5.00 -37.35 -1.54
C MET A 2 5.47 -37.10 -0.11
N LYS A 3 6.28 -36.04 0.08
CA LYS A 3 6.13 -35.28 1.33
C LYS A 3 4.71 -34.74 1.32
N SER A 4 4.02 -34.72 2.46
CA SER A 4 2.58 -34.47 2.46
C SER A 4 2.27 -33.16 1.72
N GLU A 5 1.24 -33.14 0.85
CA GLU A 5 0.91 -32.00 -0.03
C GLU A 5 0.70 -30.66 0.71
N PHE A 6 0.62 -30.69 2.04
CA PHE A 6 0.45 -29.56 2.94
C PHE A 6 1.71 -29.18 3.74
N GLU A 7 2.81 -29.94 3.67
CA GLU A 7 4.11 -29.59 4.27
C GLU A 7 4.85 -28.48 3.50
N GLU A 8 4.55 -28.32 2.21
CA GLU A 8 5.13 -27.25 1.39
C GLU A 8 4.39 -25.92 1.59
N THR A 9 5.14 -24.81 1.51
CA THR A 9 4.52 -23.48 1.54
C THR A 9 3.70 -23.28 0.25
N PRO A 10 2.46 -22.77 0.35
CA PRO A 10 1.58 -22.62 -0.81
C PRO A 10 2.16 -21.62 -1.83
N PHE A 11 2.76 -20.54 -1.34
CA PHE A 11 3.58 -19.64 -2.17
C PHE A 11 5.04 -20.10 -2.23
N PRO A 12 5.76 -19.82 -3.34
CA PRO A 12 7.21 -19.86 -3.36
C PRO A 12 7.79 -18.99 -2.25
N ARG A 13 8.92 -19.40 -1.67
CA ARG A 13 9.72 -18.59 -0.75
C ARG A 13 10.46 -17.51 -1.52
N LEU A 14 10.85 -16.43 -0.84
CA LEU A 14 11.57 -15.32 -1.46
C LEU A 14 12.84 -15.80 -2.17
N GLY A 15 13.60 -16.70 -1.54
CA GLY A 15 14.81 -17.24 -2.14
C GLY A 15 14.56 -18.08 -3.38
N GLU A 16 13.43 -18.79 -3.46
CA GLU A 16 13.03 -19.52 -4.67
C GLU A 16 12.71 -18.55 -5.81
N VAL A 17 12.05 -17.44 -5.51
CA VAL A 17 11.75 -16.37 -6.48
C VAL A 17 13.04 -15.76 -7.02
N VAL A 18 13.98 -15.38 -6.13
CA VAL A 18 15.29 -14.83 -6.53
C VAL A 18 16.08 -15.84 -7.37
N HIS A 19 16.14 -17.10 -6.93
CA HIS A 19 16.80 -18.17 -7.67
C HIS A 19 16.20 -18.37 -9.06
N PHE A 20 14.87 -18.36 -9.18
CA PHE A 20 14.18 -18.49 -10.45
C PHE A 20 14.55 -17.36 -11.42
N ILE A 21 14.52 -16.10 -10.98
CA ILE A 21 14.86 -14.93 -11.81
C ILE A 21 16.30 -15.02 -12.30
N VAL A 22 17.24 -15.23 -11.39
CA VAL A 22 18.68 -15.30 -11.72
C VAL A 22 18.97 -16.44 -12.70
N HIS A 23 18.33 -17.60 -12.51
CA HIS A 23 18.51 -18.75 -13.40
C HIS A 23 17.85 -18.56 -14.78
N ALA A 24 16.71 -17.87 -14.84
CA ALA A 24 16.03 -17.57 -16.10
C ALA A 24 16.90 -16.74 -17.05
N PHE A 25 17.72 -15.82 -16.54
CA PHE A 25 18.65 -15.05 -17.37
C PHE A 25 19.99 -15.76 -17.67
N GLY A 26 20.21 -16.97 -17.15
CA GLY A 26 21.46 -17.71 -17.35
C GLY A 26 22.65 -17.11 -16.63
N LEU A 27 22.37 -16.33 -15.58
CA LEU A 27 23.31 -15.49 -14.87
C LEU A 27 23.69 -16.13 -13.53
N VAL A 28 24.40 -17.25 -13.59
CA VAL A 28 25.03 -17.85 -12.39
C VAL A 28 26.54 -17.65 -12.51
N GLY A 29 27.05 -16.60 -11.85
CA GLY A 29 28.46 -16.20 -11.91
C GLY A 29 29.44 -17.33 -11.58
N ARG A 30 30.64 -17.25 -12.19
CA ARG A 30 31.74 -18.24 -12.24
C ARG A 30 32.34 -18.69 -10.89
N GLY A 31 31.79 -18.27 -9.76
CA GLY A 31 32.26 -18.62 -8.43
C GLY A 31 31.33 -19.61 -7.74
N ASP A 32 31.88 -20.76 -7.35
CA ASP A 32 31.23 -21.77 -6.50
C ASP A 32 30.54 -21.16 -5.26
N ALA A 33 31.07 -20.03 -4.75
CA ALA A 33 30.54 -19.33 -3.58
C ALA A 33 29.17 -18.65 -3.82
N LEU A 34 29.01 -17.88 -4.90
CA LEU A 34 27.74 -17.18 -5.20
C LEU A 34 26.64 -18.19 -5.53
N ARG A 35 26.97 -19.23 -6.28
CA ARG A 35 26.06 -20.34 -6.57
C ARG A 35 25.61 -21.06 -5.29
N LYS A 36 26.54 -21.44 -4.41
CA LYS A 36 26.23 -22.05 -3.11
C LYS A 36 25.39 -21.11 -2.25
N ARG A 37 25.66 -19.80 -2.26
CA ARG A 37 24.88 -18.78 -1.54
C ARG A 37 23.45 -18.69 -2.07
N LEU A 38 23.25 -18.65 -3.39
CA LEU A 38 21.93 -18.62 -4.01
C LEU A 38 21.13 -19.91 -3.74
N GLU A 39 21.78 -21.08 -3.88
CA GLU A 39 21.16 -22.38 -3.57
C GLU A 39 20.77 -22.49 -2.09
N ARG A 40 21.62 -21.97 -1.19
CA ARG A 40 21.32 -21.88 0.25
C ARG A 40 20.17 -20.92 0.50
N PHE A 41 20.16 -19.75 -0.14
CA PHE A 41 19.12 -18.74 -0.01
C PHE A 41 17.74 -19.29 -0.41
N ALA A 42 17.68 -20.04 -1.53
CA ALA A 42 16.46 -20.69 -2.00
C ALA A 42 15.93 -21.75 -1.02
N LYS A 43 16.82 -22.50 -0.35
CA LYS A 43 16.44 -23.60 0.56
C LYS A 43 16.12 -23.15 1.98
N GLU A 44 16.92 -22.23 2.52
CA GLU A 44 17.02 -22.01 3.97
C GLU A 44 16.50 -20.64 4.41
N SER A 45 16.40 -19.65 3.52
CA SER A 45 16.10 -18.28 3.95
C SER A 45 14.60 -17.98 4.00
N ASP A 46 14.20 -17.46 5.15
CA ASP A 46 12.95 -16.73 5.35
C ASP A 46 13.15 -15.25 4.99
N PHE A 47 12.09 -14.66 4.41
CA PHE A 47 11.95 -13.30 3.85
C PHE A 47 13.06 -12.29 4.23
N ASN A 48 14.21 -12.35 3.54
CA ASN A 48 15.36 -11.46 3.74
C ASN A 48 15.59 -10.60 2.49
N LEU A 49 14.97 -9.42 2.45
CA LEU A 49 15.05 -8.51 1.31
C LEU A 49 16.47 -7.97 1.08
N THR A 50 17.25 -7.74 2.14
CA THR A 50 18.62 -7.24 2.04
C THR A 50 19.50 -8.25 1.29
N GLU A 51 19.50 -9.51 1.72
CA GLU A 51 20.27 -10.56 1.03
C GLU A 51 19.71 -10.87 -0.37
N ALA A 52 18.39 -10.78 -0.57
CA ALA A 52 17.80 -10.89 -1.90
C ALA A 52 18.35 -9.81 -2.85
N ASN A 53 18.33 -8.54 -2.41
CA ASN A 53 18.84 -7.42 -3.19
C ASN A 53 20.35 -7.52 -3.46
N GLU A 54 21.15 -7.95 -2.47
CA GLU A 54 22.58 -8.19 -2.65
C GLU A 54 22.86 -9.29 -3.69
N ILE A 55 22.14 -10.41 -3.62
CA ILE A 55 22.27 -11.51 -4.57
C ILE A 55 21.82 -11.09 -5.98
N ILE A 56 20.72 -10.36 -6.09
CA ILE A 56 20.23 -9.81 -7.36
C ILE A 56 21.26 -8.83 -7.95
N ASP A 57 21.80 -7.93 -7.15
CA ASP A 57 22.79 -6.96 -7.62
C ASP A 57 24.08 -7.65 -8.07
N GLU A 58 24.59 -8.63 -7.31
CA GLU A 58 25.82 -9.36 -7.65
C GLU A 58 25.64 -10.32 -8.83
N ALA A 59 24.55 -11.10 -8.86
CA ALA A 59 24.33 -12.14 -9.86
C ALA A 59 23.73 -11.62 -11.17
N LEU A 60 22.93 -10.55 -11.13
CA LEU A 60 22.12 -10.09 -12.27
C LEU A 60 22.45 -8.65 -12.67
N LEU A 61 22.29 -7.66 -11.78
CA LEU A 61 22.37 -6.25 -12.18
C LEU A 61 23.79 -5.79 -12.52
N LYS A 62 24.81 -6.15 -11.72
CA LYS A 62 26.22 -5.81 -12.01
C LYS A 62 26.67 -6.36 -13.36
N PRO A 63 26.49 -7.66 -13.68
CA PRO A 63 26.79 -8.17 -15.02
C PRO A 63 26.04 -7.43 -16.13
N LEU A 64 24.75 -7.12 -15.93
CA LEU A 64 23.97 -6.41 -16.94
C LEU A 64 24.45 -4.97 -17.16
N ARG A 65 24.89 -4.25 -16.11
CA ARG A 65 25.49 -2.91 -16.24
C ARG A 65 26.76 -2.94 -17.09
N GLU A 66 27.55 -4.03 -17.03
CA GLU A 66 28.70 -4.19 -17.92
C GLU A 66 28.29 -4.30 -19.40
N ILE A 67 27.06 -4.70 -19.72
CA ILE A 67 26.54 -4.80 -21.08
C ILE A 67 25.85 -3.50 -21.46
N ASN A 68 24.77 -3.15 -20.78
CA ASN A 68 23.94 -1.99 -21.06
C ASN A 68 23.37 -1.45 -19.74
N GLU A 69 23.91 -0.31 -19.30
CA GLU A 69 23.54 0.33 -18.04
C GLU A 69 22.06 0.77 -18.01
N PRO A 70 21.49 1.44 -19.05
CA PRO A 70 20.06 1.76 -19.08
C PRO A 70 19.14 0.55 -18.92
N PHE A 71 19.45 -0.56 -19.60
CA PHE A 71 18.67 -1.80 -19.49
C PHE A 71 18.77 -2.42 -18.09
N ALA A 72 19.95 -2.36 -17.46
CA ALA A 72 20.14 -2.85 -16.11
C ALA A 72 19.34 -2.03 -15.08
N ASP A 73 19.24 -0.72 -15.26
CA ASP A 73 18.45 0.16 -14.40
C ASP A 73 16.94 -0.10 -14.56
N GLU A 74 16.44 -0.27 -15.79
CA GLU A 74 15.06 -0.69 -16.05
C GLU A 74 14.75 -2.06 -15.41
N MET A 75 15.69 -3.00 -15.50
CA MET A 75 15.56 -4.30 -14.85
C MET A 75 15.53 -4.18 -13.30
N ALA A 76 16.32 -3.28 -12.72
CA ALA A 76 16.33 -3.03 -11.29
C ALA A 76 14.98 -2.47 -10.80
N VAL A 77 14.36 -1.55 -11.57
CA VAL A 77 13.02 -1.01 -11.29
C VAL A 77 11.98 -2.14 -11.33
N TRP A 78 11.99 -2.96 -12.38
CA TRP A 78 11.07 -4.09 -12.52
C TRP A 78 11.21 -5.11 -11.37
N ILE A 79 12.43 -5.49 -11.00
CA ILE A 79 12.67 -6.44 -9.90
C ILE A 79 12.22 -5.86 -8.57
N THR A 80 12.49 -4.58 -8.31
CA THR A 80 12.02 -3.92 -7.09
C THR A 80 10.50 -3.97 -6.99
N LYS A 81 9.79 -3.68 -8.09
CA LYS A 81 8.33 -3.80 -8.16
C LYS A 81 7.86 -5.23 -7.92
N LEU A 82 8.53 -6.21 -8.52
CA LEU A 82 8.25 -7.64 -8.35
C LEU A 82 8.32 -8.07 -6.87
N LEU A 83 9.35 -7.62 -6.14
CA LEU A 83 9.53 -7.96 -4.72
C LEU A 83 8.48 -7.29 -3.82
N ILE A 84 8.08 -6.06 -4.14
CA ILE A 84 6.97 -5.36 -3.44
C ILE A 84 5.65 -6.10 -3.67
N ASP A 85 5.37 -6.48 -4.91
CA ASP A 85 4.13 -7.20 -5.25
C ASP A 85 4.08 -8.57 -4.57
N TYR A 86 5.22 -9.26 -4.50
CA TYR A 86 5.37 -10.51 -3.76
C TYR A 86 5.12 -10.33 -2.24
N LYS A 87 5.69 -9.28 -1.61
CA LYS A 87 5.38 -8.91 -0.20
C LYS A 87 3.88 -8.76 -0.01
N THR A 88 3.24 -7.96 -0.86
CA THR A 88 1.81 -7.65 -0.77
C THR A 88 0.97 -8.92 -0.84
N ILE A 89 1.21 -9.78 -1.84
CA ILE A 89 0.44 -11.02 -2.04
C ILE A 89 0.52 -11.93 -0.79
N ILE A 90 1.72 -12.14 -0.25
CA ILE A 90 1.89 -13.03 0.92
C ILE A 90 1.20 -12.47 2.16
N LEU A 91 1.21 -11.16 2.33
CA LEU A 91 0.64 -10.51 3.52
C LEU A 91 -0.87 -10.30 3.42
N THR A 92 -1.47 -10.33 2.23
CA THR A 92 -2.90 -10.03 2.08
C THR A 92 -3.73 -11.26 1.70
N VAL A 93 -3.16 -12.22 0.97
CA VAL A 93 -3.90 -13.35 0.40
C VAL A 93 -3.91 -14.54 1.35
N ARG A 94 -5.11 -14.98 1.75
CA ARG A 94 -5.31 -16.20 2.54
C ARG A 94 -5.33 -17.43 1.66
N THR A 95 -4.55 -18.46 1.99
CA THR A 95 -4.44 -19.70 1.21
C THR A 95 -4.59 -20.93 2.11
N ASP A 96 -5.53 -20.88 3.05
CA ASP A 96 -5.69 -21.86 4.13
C ASP A 96 -5.81 -23.31 3.60
N ILE A 97 -6.71 -23.53 2.64
CA ILE A 97 -6.94 -24.87 2.04
C ILE A 97 -6.13 -25.12 0.77
N ALA A 98 -5.33 -24.15 0.34
CA ALA A 98 -4.66 -24.21 -0.96
C ALA A 98 -3.36 -25.04 -0.86
N THR A 99 -3.18 -25.98 -1.78
CA THR A 99 -1.89 -26.66 -1.96
C THR A 99 -0.96 -25.80 -2.80
N ARG A 100 0.35 -26.04 -2.71
CA ARG A 100 1.34 -25.34 -3.54
C ARG A 100 1.08 -25.57 -5.03
N ALA A 101 0.81 -26.82 -5.43
CA ALA A 101 0.50 -27.15 -6.83
C ALA A 101 -0.71 -26.36 -7.35
N PHE A 102 -1.75 -26.21 -6.53
CA PHE A 102 -2.93 -25.44 -6.86
C PHE A 102 -2.65 -23.92 -6.93
N VAL A 103 -1.93 -23.36 -5.95
CA VAL A 103 -1.55 -21.94 -5.97
C VAL A 103 -0.68 -21.63 -7.19
N LEU A 104 0.26 -22.50 -7.53
CA LEU A 104 1.13 -22.33 -8.69
C LEU A 104 0.46 -22.58 -10.04
N SER A 105 -0.64 -23.33 -10.13
CA SER A 105 -1.38 -23.47 -11.40
C SER A 105 -2.29 -22.26 -11.68
N VAL A 106 -2.75 -21.60 -10.61
CA VAL A 106 -3.60 -20.40 -10.69
C VAL A 106 -2.78 -19.13 -10.86
N LEU A 107 -1.66 -18.99 -10.15
CA LEU A 107 -0.84 -17.78 -10.18
C LEU A 107 -0.52 -17.34 -11.62
N PRO A 108 -0.04 -18.20 -12.54
CA PRO A 108 0.33 -17.78 -13.88
C PRO A 108 -0.88 -17.59 -14.82
N SER A 109 -1.98 -18.32 -14.63
CA SER A 109 -3.13 -18.29 -15.54
C SER A 109 -4.14 -17.20 -15.21
N LYS A 110 -4.15 -16.74 -13.95
CA LYS A 110 -5.23 -15.98 -13.36
C LYS A 110 -4.71 -14.81 -12.48
N TYR A 111 -3.50 -14.86 -11.92
CA TYR A 111 -2.89 -13.68 -11.27
C TYR A 111 -2.13 -12.80 -12.27
N GLY A 112 -2.85 -11.83 -12.83
CA GLY A 112 -2.26 -10.70 -13.54
C GLY A 112 -1.55 -9.72 -12.60
N HIS A 113 -0.53 -10.13 -11.84
CA HIS A 113 0.29 -9.19 -11.05
C HIS A 113 1.75 -9.16 -11.51
N PHE A 114 2.37 -10.33 -11.63
CA PHE A 114 3.73 -10.43 -12.18
C PHE A 114 3.75 -10.31 -13.71
N ILE A 115 2.72 -10.83 -14.39
CA ILE A 115 2.60 -10.80 -15.85
C ILE A 115 2.45 -9.36 -16.37
N PRO A 116 1.56 -8.49 -15.82
CA PRO A 116 1.52 -7.08 -16.20
C PRO A 116 2.85 -6.36 -16.02
N SER A 117 3.49 -6.51 -14.86
CA SER A 117 4.77 -5.85 -14.57
C SER A 117 5.86 -6.30 -15.56
N ALA A 118 5.92 -7.59 -15.88
CA ALA A 118 6.84 -8.12 -16.90
C ALA A 118 6.51 -7.64 -18.31
N ILE A 119 5.22 -7.55 -18.69
CA ILE A 119 4.82 -7.05 -20.01
C ILE A 119 5.12 -5.54 -20.15
N ILE A 120 4.88 -4.75 -19.10
CA ILE A 120 5.22 -3.32 -19.08
C ILE A 120 6.73 -3.14 -19.24
N PHE A 121 7.53 -3.93 -18.52
CA PHE A 121 8.98 -3.96 -18.68
C PHE A 121 9.37 -4.30 -20.14
N LEU A 122 8.82 -5.37 -20.73
CA LEU A 122 9.09 -5.73 -22.12
C LEU A 122 8.65 -4.65 -23.13
N LYS A 123 7.48 -4.02 -22.95
CA LYS A 123 7.02 -2.88 -23.76
C LYS A 123 7.98 -1.70 -23.64
N THR A 124 8.49 -1.43 -22.44
CA THR A 124 9.44 -0.33 -22.19
C THR A 124 10.76 -0.58 -22.92
N VAL A 125 11.31 -1.80 -22.83
CA VAL A 125 12.52 -2.19 -23.56
C VAL A 125 12.29 -2.15 -25.08
N GLN A 126 11.12 -2.59 -25.57
CA GLN A 126 10.79 -2.51 -27.00
C GLN A 126 10.63 -1.07 -27.51
N LYS A 127 10.08 -0.15 -26.71
CA LYS A 127 10.02 1.28 -27.06
C LYS A 127 11.42 1.87 -27.26
N GLN A 128 12.42 1.38 -26.53
CA GLN A 128 13.83 1.79 -26.67
C GLN A 128 14.52 1.15 -27.89
N SER A 129 13.92 0.15 -28.52
CA SER A 129 14.44 -0.53 -29.72
C SER A 129 13.30 -0.92 -30.68
N PRO A 130 12.71 0.06 -31.40
CA PRO A 130 11.50 -0.16 -32.22
C PRO A 130 11.70 -1.18 -33.34
N ASP A 131 12.94 -1.28 -33.83
CA ASP A 131 13.31 -2.18 -34.92
C ASP A 131 13.41 -3.64 -34.48
N ALA A 132 13.30 -3.93 -33.17
CA ALA A 132 13.40 -5.26 -32.58
C ALA A 132 12.24 -6.20 -32.94
N PRO A 133 12.38 -7.53 -32.79
CA PRO A 133 11.31 -8.46 -33.11
C PRO A 133 10.13 -8.26 -32.15
N ASP A 134 8.91 -8.34 -32.68
CA ASP A 134 7.70 -8.21 -31.86
C ASP A 134 7.56 -9.39 -30.91
N PHE A 135 7.86 -9.14 -29.63
CA PHE A 135 7.83 -10.15 -28.59
C PHE A 135 6.41 -10.70 -28.35
N LYS A 136 5.36 -10.02 -28.83
CA LYS A 136 3.98 -10.55 -28.83
C LYS A 136 3.91 -11.95 -29.43
N GLN A 137 4.68 -12.20 -30.48
CA GLN A 137 4.69 -13.49 -31.17
C GLN A 137 5.11 -14.62 -30.23
N TRP A 138 5.94 -14.35 -29.23
CA TRP A 138 6.42 -15.37 -28.28
C TRP A 138 5.30 -16.03 -27.46
N PHE A 139 4.13 -15.41 -27.40
CA PHE A 139 3.00 -15.86 -26.58
C PHE A 139 1.92 -16.59 -27.41
N GLU A 140 2.04 -16.62 -28.73
CA GLU A 140 1.00 -17.13 -29.64
C GLU A 140 0.94 -18.66 -29.69
N SER A 141 2.09 -19.32 -29.57
CA SER A 141 2.19 -20.79 -29.56
C SER A 141 3.40 -21.27 -28.75
N LYS A 142 3.28 -22.46 -28.15
CA LYS A 142 4.39 -23.16 -27.49
C LYS A 142 5.51 -23.56 -28.47
N ASP A 143 5.20 -23.66 -29.76
CA ASP A 143 6.16 -24.07 -30.80
C ASP A 143 7.12 -22.93 -31.20
N ILE A 144 6.89 -21.72 -30.70
CA ILE A 144 7.70 -20.55 -31.00
C ILE A 144 8.93 -20.54 -30.11
N ILE A 145 10.10 -20.61 -30.73
CA ILE A 145 11.39 -20.58 -30.06
C ILE A 145 11.90 -19.14 -30.10
N ALA A 146 11.71 -18.40 -29.01
CA ALA A 146 12.02 -16.96 -28.96
C ALA A 146 13.48 -16.64 -29.36
N VAL A 147 14.43 -17.50 -28.94
CA VAL A 147 15.86 -17.34 -29.30
C VAL A 147 16.09 -17.43 -30.81
N LYS A 148 15.36 -18.33 -31.50
CA LYS A 148 15.42 -18.48 -32.96
C LYS A 148 14.87 -17.23 -33.66
N GLU A 149 13.78 -16.67 -33.15
CA GLU A 149 13.16 -15.46 -33.72
C GLU A 149 14.10 -14.26 -33.61
N VAL A 150 14.71 -14.04 -32.44
CA VAL A 150 15.68 -12.94 -32.24
C VAL A 150 16.89 -13.08 -33.17
N LEU A 151 17.47 -14.29 -33.28
CA LEU A 151 18.60 -14.52 -34.19
C LEU A 151 18.21 -14.28 -35.66
N SER A 152 17.03 -14.75 -36.06
CA SER A 152 16.56 -14.61 -37.44
C SER A 152 16.27 -13.16 -37.79
N TRP A 153 15.67 -12.42 -36.85
CA TRP A 153 15.45 -10.99 -36.95
C TRP A 153 16.75 -10.22 -37.12
N TRP A 154 17.74 -10.44 -36.24
CA TRP A 154 19.00 -9.71 -36.27
C TRP A 154 19.77 -10.00 -37.56
N MET A 155 19.89 -11.28 -37.94
CA MET A 155 20.55 -11.68 -39.20
C MET A 155 19.90 -11.03 -40.42
N LYS A 156 18.57 -10.93 -40.44
CA LYS A 156 17.85 -10.28 -41.54
C LYS A 156 18.07 -8.76 -41.56
N THR A 157 17.98 -8.12 -40.40
CA THR A 157 18.07 -6.66 -40.24
C THR A 157 19.44 -6.14 -40.65
N TYR A 158 20.50 -6.82 -40.19
CA TYR A 158 21.89 -6.44 -40.47
C TYR A 158 22.48 -7.19 -41.69
N GLN A 159 21.67 -7.96 -42.42
CA GLN A 159 22.09 -8.75 -43.59
C GLN A 159 23.27 -9.69 -43.32
N VAL A 160 23.36 -10.21 -42.09
CA VAL A 160 24.43 -11.11 -41.66
C VAL A 160 24.03 -12.56 -41.95
N SER A 161 24.81 -13.24 -42.80
CA SER A 161 24.61 -14.68 -43.02
C SER A 161 24.98 -15.49 -41.78
N GLU A 162 24.36 -16.67 -41.60
CA GLU A 162 24.71 -17.59 -40.50
C GLU A 162 26.21 -17.94 -40.50
N LYS A 163 26.81 -18.09 -41.69
CA LYS A 163 28.25 -18.31 -41.83
C LYS A 163 29.06 -17.12 -41.30
N ALA A 164 28.66 -15.89 -41.63
CA ALA A 164 29.34 -14.68 -41.16
C ALA A 164 29.22 -14.51 -39.64
N PHE A 165 28.05 -14.80 -39.06
CA PHE A 165 27.86 -14.82 -37.60
C PHE A 165 28.77 -15.84 -36.91
N VAL A 166 28.86 -17.05 -37.46
CA VAL A 166 29.74 -18.10 -36.93
C VAL A 166 31.21 -17.71 -37.06
N ASP A 167 31.62 -17.18 -38.22
CA ASP A 167 32.98 -16.71 -38.46
C ASP A 167 33.37 -15.59 -37.48
N PHE A 168 32.45 -14.67 -37.19
CA PHE A 168 32.63 -13.64 -36.16
C PHE A 168 32.83 -14.23 -34.77
N MET A 169 31.95 -15.13 -34.32
CA MET A 169 32.08 -15.79 -33.02
C MET A 169 33.38 -16.60 -32.93
N ASN A 170 33.89 -17.10 -34.06
CA ASN A 170 35.15 -17.85 -34.13
C ASN A 170 36.40 -16.98 -33.92
N LEU A 171 36.30 -15.65 -34.06
CA LEU A 171 37.39 -14.71 -33.75
C LEU A 171 37.79 -14.75 -32.27
N TYR A 172 36.84 -15.14 -31.40
CA TYR A 172 37.05 -15.24 -29.95
C TYR A 172 37.42 -16.66 -29.49
N LYS A 173 37.99 -17.49 -30.39
CA LYS A 173 38.43 -18.84 -30.06
C LYS A 173 39.50 -18.81 -28.95
N PRO A 174 39.41 -19.69 -27.93
CA PRO A 174 40.49 -19.93 -26.98
C PRO A 174 41.80 -20.28 -27.68
N GLU A 175 42.95 -19.83 -27.15
CA GLU A 175 44.27 -20.08 -27.74
C GLU A 175 44.51 -21.58 -28.03
N ASP A 176 44.13 -22.45 -27.09
CA ASP A 176 44.36 -23.90 -27.13
C ASP A 176 43.44 -24.70 -28.09
N CYS A 177 42.42 -24.09 -28.70
CA CYS A 177 41.48 -24.80 -29.56
C CYS A 177 41.93 -24.81 -31.04
N ARG A 178 41.45 -25.69 -31.92
CA ARG A 178 41.68 -25.52 -33.38
C ARG A 178 40.57 -24.67 -33.99
N TYR A 179 40.90 -23.85 -34.98
CA TYR A 179 39.96 -22.93 -35.65
C TYR A 179 38.70 -23.67 -36.16
N GLU A 180 38.88 -24.80 -36.84
CA GLU A 180 37.78 -25.63 -37.36
C GLU A 180 36.99 -26.35 -36.28
N ASP A 181 37.64 -26.89 -35.24
CA ASP A 181 36.95 -27.57 -34.15
C ASP A 181 36.05 -26.60 -33.35
N TYR A 182 36.53 -25.36 -33.13
CA TYR A 182 35.75 -24.31 -32.47
C TYR A 182 34.59 -23.83 -33.36
N LYS A 183 34.83 -23.70 -34.67
CA LYS A 183 33.81 -23.32 -35.65
C LYS A 183 32.66 -24.33 -35.69
N ASP A 184 32.96 -25.61 -35.77
CA ASP A 184 31.97 -26.69 -35.73
C ASP A 184 31.23 -26.75 -34.39
N SER A 185 31.90 -26.39 -33.30
CA SER A 185 31.27 -26.22 -31.99
C SER A 185 30.27 -25.05 -31.97
N ILE A 186 30.58 -23.91 -32.60
CA ILE A 186 29.65 -22.78 -32.72
C ILE A 186 28.42 -23.18 -33.55
N TYR A 187 28.59 -23.83 -34.71
CA TYR A 187 27.45 -24.33 -35.49
C TYR A 187 26.55 -25.28 -34.70
N ARG A 188 27.14 -26.22 -33.95
CA ARG A 188 26.37 -27.12 -33.07
C ARG A 188 25.63 -26.37 -31.98
N ARG A 189 26.25 -25.36 -31.35
CA ARG A 189 25.59 -24.51 -30.35
C ARG A 189 24.44 -23.72 -30.96
N LEU A 190 24.68 -23.05 -32.09
CA LEU A 190 23.67 -22.25 -32.78
C LEU A 190 22.46 -23.10 -33.20
N ARG A 191 22.69 -24.33 -33.69
CA ARG A 191 21.62 -25.27 -34.00
C ARG A 191 20.78 -25.62 -32.77
N ARG A 192 21.42 -25.85 -31.62
CA ARG A 192 20.76 -26.13 -30.34
C ARG A 192 19.97 -24.92 -29.85
N TRP A 193 20.55 -23.72 -29.92
CA TRP A 193 19.84 -22.48 -29.57
C TRP A 193 18.58 -22.29 -30.39
N LYS A 194 18.67 -22.51 -31.71
CA LYS A 194 17.52 -22.43 -32.64
C LYS A 194 16.48 -23.53 -32.41
N SER A 195 16.82 -24.62 -31.72
CA SER A 195 15.88 -25.67 -31.31
C SER A 195 15.40 -25.53 -29.86
N GLY A 196 15.79 -24.45 -29.15
CA GLY A 196 15.43 -24.22 -27.75
C GLY A 196 16.24 -25.05 -26.74
N GLU A 197 17.25 -25.80 -27.19
CA GLU A 197 18.12 -26.62 -26.36
C GLU A 197 19.43 -25.89 -26.02
N ASN A 198 19.98 -26.15 -24.83
CA ASN A 198 21.26 -25.57 -24.38
C ASN A 198 21.33 -24.06 -24.66
N LEU A 199 20.31 -23.35 -24.20
CA LEU A 199 20.12 -21.92 -24.43
C LEU A 199 21.40 -21.13 -24.11
N PRO A 200 21.67 -20.04 -24.84
CA PRO A 200 22.89 -19.27 -24.66
C PRO A 200 23.08 -18.81 -23.21
N ASP A 201 24.31 -18.89 -22.73
CA ASP A 201 24.72 -18.39 -21.41
C ASP A 201 25.28 -16.97 -21.48
N PHE A 202 25.42 -16.34 -20.32
CA PHE A 202 25.89 -14.97 -20.24
C PHE A 202 27.31 -14.76 -20.79
N ASP A 203 28.20 -15.73 -20.59
CA ASP A 203 29.59 -15.65 -21.06
C ASP A 203 29.67 -15.66 -22.59
N GLN A 204 28.75 -16.37 -23.25
CA GLN A 204 28.63 -16.39 -24.70
C GLN A 204 28.12 -15.07 -25.28
N PHE A 205 27.31 -14.31 -24.53
CA PHE A 205 26.83 -12.99 -24.95
C PHE A 205 27.91 -11.90 -24.90
N ARG A 206 28.88 -12.01 -23.99
CA ARG A 206 29.97 -11.02 -23.86
C ARG A 206 30.81 -10.89 -25.13
N ALA A 207 30.98 -11.99 -25.88
CA ALA A 207 31.69 -11.99 -27.16
C ALA A 207 30.95 -11.16 -28.24
N LEU A 208 29.62 -11.11 -28.18
CA LEU A 208 28.78 -10.36 -29.12
C LEU A 208 28.82 -8.84 -28.86
N LYS A 209 29.25 -8.40 -27.67
CA LYS A 209 29.30 -6.98 -27.28
C LYS A 209 30.39 -6.16 -27.98
N GLN A 210 31.38 -6.81 -28.59
CA GLN A 210 32.52 -6.10 -29.19
C GLN A 210 32.18 -5.39 -30.53
N GLU A 211 30.92 -5.43 -30.96
CA GLU A 211 30.40 -4.74 -32.14
C GLU A 211 29.53 -3.53 -31.76
N LYS A 212 29.55 -2.46 -32.59
CA LYS A 212 28.74 -1.25 -32.37
C LYS A 212 27.22 -1.49 -32.33
N GLU A 213 26.75 -2.61 -32.90
CA GLU A 213 25.32 -2.97 -33.06
C GLU A 213 24.95 -4.22 -32.22
N GLY A 214 25.89 -4.76 -31.46
CA GLY A 214 25.75 -6.02 -30.70
C GLY A 214 24.94 -5.91 -29.41
N ASP A 215 24.83 -4.70 -28.84
CA ASP A 215 24.14 -4.50 -27.56
C ASP A 215 22.64 -4.86 -27.63
N ASN A 216 21.96 -4.47 -28.71
CA ASN A 216 20.55 -4.81 -28.91
C ASN A 216 20.34 -6.32 -29.11
N LEU A 217 21.24 -6.99 -29.84
CA LEU A 217 21.17 -8.45 -29.99
C LEU A 217 21.27 -9.15 -28.63
N VAL A 218 22.23 -8.73 -27.81
CA VAL A 218 22.47 -9.33 -26.49
C VAL A 218 21.27 -9.15 -25.56
N ILE A 219 20.70 -7.94 -25.50
CA ILE A 219 19.51 -7.65 -24.69
C ILE A 219 18.34 -8.57 -25.10
N TRP A 220 18.03 -8.64 -26.39
CA TRP A 220 16.93 -9.45 -26.89
C TRP A 220 17.16 -10.96 -26.75
N LEU A 221 18.40 -11.43 -26.89
CA LEU A 221 18.74 -12.83 -26.62
C LEU A 221 18.61 -13.18 -25.14
N LEU A 222 18.97 -12.26 -24.22
CA LEU A 222 18.77 -12.44 -22.78
C LEU A 222 17.28 -12.58 -22.43
N LEU A 223 16.44 -11.68 -22.98
CA LEU A 223 14.98 -11.73 -22.79
C LEU A 223 14.36 -13.00 -23.39
N ALA A 224 14.74 -13.36 -24.62
CA ALA A 224 14.26 -14.56 -25.29
C ALA A 224 14.69 -15.84 -24.56
N ARG A 225 15.90 -15.87 -24.02
CA ARG A 225 16.41 -16.96 -23.20
C ARG A 225 15.63 -17.10 -21.90
N ALA A 226 15.38 -15.99 -21.21
CA ALA A 226 14.56 -15.98 -20.00
C ALA A 226 13.14 -16.47 -20.27
N TRP A 227 12.49 -15.97 -21.33
CA TRP A 227 11.19 -16.45 -21.76
C TRP A 227 11.18 -17.96 -22.02
N GLN A 228 12.14 -18.46 -22.81
CA GLN A 228 12.22 -19.88 -23.13
C GLN A 228 12.44 -20.76 -21.88
N SER A 229 13.28 -20.29 -20.95
CA SER A 229 13.53 -20.98 -19.67
C SER A 229 12.27 -21.02 -18.80
N ILE A 230 11.44 -19.97 -18.81
CA ILE A 230 10.16 -19.92 -18.11
C ILE A 230 9.19 -20.93 -18.72
N CYS A 231 9.03 -20.95 -20.06
CA CYS A 231 8.16 -21.90 -20.74
C CYS A 231 8.54 -23.36 -20.47
N GLN A 232 9.83 -23.69 -20.54
CA GLN A 232 10.34 -25.03 -20.21
C GLN A 232 10.07 -25.40 -18.74
N SER A 233 10.17 -24.44 -17.83
CA SER A 233 9.86 -24.65 -16.42
C SER A 233 8.36 -24.87 -16.19
N MET A 234 7.51 -24.10 -16.86
CA MET A 234 6.05 -24.23 -16.78
C MET A 234 5.58 -25.59 -17.34
N GLU A 235 6.10 -25.99 -18.49
CA GLU A 235 5.79 -27.30 -19.08
C GLU A 235 6.26 -28.46 -18.19
N LYS A 236 7.45 -28.35 -17.62
CA LYS A 236 7.97 -29.36 -16.68
C LYS A 236 7.13 -29.47 -15.41
N LEU A 237 6.61 -28.36 -14.90
CA LEU A 237 5.84 -28.32 -13.65
C LEU A 237 4.36 -28.67 -13.84
N PHE A 238 3.75 -28.25 -14.94
CA PHE A 238 2.29 -28.32 -15.16
C PHE A 238 1.88 -29.08 -16.43
N GLY A 239 2.83 -29.66 -17.16
CA GLY A 239 2.58 -30.32 -18.44
C GLY A 239 2.27 -29.33 -19.58
N GLU A 240 2.00 -29.89 -20.76
CA GLU A 240 1.71 -29.10 -21.96
C GLU A 240 0.44 -28.24 -21.83
N GLU A 241 -0.59 -28.77 -21.17
CA GLU A 241 -1.85 -28.05 -20.94
C GLU A 241 -1.64 -26.82 -20.03
N GLY A 242 -0.84 -26.97 -18.96
CA GLY A 242 -0.50 -25.87 -18.07
C GLY A 242 0.30 -24.77 -18.77
N LEU A 243 1.27 -25.14 -19.62
CA LEU A 243 1.99 -24.17 -20.46
C LEU A 243 1.02 -23.43 -21.40
N THR A 244 0.09 -24.16 -22.03
CA THR A 244 -0.89 -23.56 -22.96
C THR A 244 -1.78 -22.53 -22.25
N LEU A 245 -2.24 -22.83 -21.04
CA LEU A 245 -3.01 -21.89 -20.22
C LEU A 245 -2.19 -20.67 -19.80
N PHE A 246 -0.91 -20.87 -19.46
CA PHE A 246 0.01 -19.77 -19.14
C PHE A 246 0.20 -18.83 -20.34
N LEU A 247 0.50 -19.37 -21.52
CA LEU A 247 0.68 -18.58 -22.76
C LEU A 247 -0.58 -17.78 -23.09
N ARG A 248 -1.75 -18.41 -22.98
CA ARG A 248 -3.04 -17.74 -23.17
C ARG A 248 -3.23 -16.58 -22.20
N SER A 249 -2.91 -16.77 -20.91
CA SER A 249 -3.04 -15.71 -19.90
C SER A 249 -2.09 -14.55 -20.15
N VAL A 250 -0.84 -14.83 -20.56
CA VAL A 250 0.12 -13.80 -20.95
C VAL A 250 -0.39 -13.01 -22.16
N ASN A 251 -0.93 -13.69 -23.18
CA ASN A 251 -1.48 -13.03 -24.35
C ASN A 251 -2.73 -12.18 -24.03
N GLU A 252 -3.68 -12.71 -23.25
CA GLU A 252 -4.86 -11.96 -22.78
C GLU A 252 -4.44 -10.71 -21.96
N THR A 253 -3.44 -10.86 -21.10
CA THR A 253 -2.89 -9.76 -20.31
C THR A 253 -2.20 -8.73 -21.21
N TYR A 254 -1.43 -9.16 -22.21
CA TYR A 254 -0.75 -8.27 -23.16
C TYR A 254 -1.73 -7.35 -23.88
N GLN A 255 -2.91 -7.86 -24.26
CA GLN A 255 -3.98 -7.07 -24.91
C GLN A 255 -4.65 -6.06 -23.97
N THR A 256 -4.65 -6.31 -22.66
CA THR A 256 -5.44 -5.55 -21.68
C THR A 256 -4.61 -4.61 -20.81
N VAL A 257 -3.32 -4.92 -20.60
CA VAL A 257 -2.44 -4.19 -19.70
C VAL A 257 -2.04 -2.82 -20.25
N SER A 258 -2.35 -1.76 -19.48
CA SER A 258 -1.90 -0.39 -19.71
C SER A 258 -0.43 -0.20 -19.35
N ASP A 259 0.18 0.90 -19.80
CA ASP A 259 1.59 1.22 -19.51
C ASP A 259 1.88 1.43 -18.00
N GLU A 260 0.83 1.58 -17.17
CA GLU A 260 0.91 1.63 -15.71
C GLU A 260 0.05 0.53 -15.06
N PHE A 261 0.64 -0.20 -14.10
CA PHE A 261 -0.04 -1.23 -13.32
C PHE A 261 0.37 -1.20 -11.84
N ASN A 262 -0.61 -1.00 -10.95
CA ASN A 262 -0.45 -1.16 -9.50
C ASN A 262 -1.27 -2.35 -9.02
N VAL A 263 -0.69 -3.15 -8.11
CA VAL A 263 -1.38 -4.27 -7.49
C VAL A 263 -2.46 -3.73 -6.57
N ASN A 264 -3.72 -4.05 -6.85
CA ASN A 264 -4.82 -3.81 -5.92
C ASN A 264 -5.05 -5.09 -5.08
N PRO A 265 -4.73 -5.09 -3.77
CA PRO A 265 -4.93 -6.23 -2.88
C PRO A 265 -6.38 -6.73 -2.80
N GLU A 266 -7.35 -5.83 -2.95
CA GLU A 266 -8.78 -6.16 -2.89
C GLU A 266 -9.20 -6.97 -4.12
N ILE A 267 -8.68 -6.60 -5.30
CA ILE A 267 -8.85 -7.40 -6.52
C ILE A 267 -8.20 -8.77 -6.33
N VAL A 268 -7.06 -8.86 -5.64
CA VAL A 268 -6.38 -10.14 -5.39
C VAL A 268 -7.20 -11.06 -4.48
N GLN A 269 -7.79 -10.52 -3.40
CA GLN A 269 -8.67 -11.27 -2.50
C GLN A 269 -10.01 -11.63 -3.16
N GLU A 270 -10.65 -10.69 -3.84
CA GLU A 270 -11.89 -10.91 -4.61
C GLU A 270 -11.65 -11.95 -5.72
N PHE A 271 -10.47 -11.93 -6.32
CA PHE A 271 -10.10 -12.87 -7.36
C PHE A 271 -9.68 -14.24 -6.82
N LEU A 272 -9.04 -14.34 -5.66
CA LEU A 272 -8.86 -15.62 -4.98
C LEU A 272 -10.24 -16.20 -4.58
N PHE A 273 -11.18 -15.35 -4.18
CA PHE A 273 -12.57 -15.73 -3.96
C PHE A 273 -13.24 -16.19 -5.26
N ILE A 274 -13.01 -15.53 -6.40
CA ILE A 274 -13.49 -15.93 -7.73
C ILE A 274 -12.83 -17.22 -8.23
N VAL A 275 -11.53 -17.44 -8.00
CA VAL A 275 -10.83 -18.68 -8.39
C VAL A 275 -11.28 -19.84 -7.52
N LEU A 276 -11.42 -19.65 -6.20
CA LEU A 276 -12.07 -20.61 -5.32
C LEU A 276 -13.51 -20.91 -5.78
N ARG A 277 -14.18 -19.95 -6.43
CA ARG A 277 -15.51 -20.09 -7.04
C ARG A 277 -15.49 -20.67 -8.46
N GLN A 278 -14.39 -20.55 -9.22
CA GLN A 278 -14.23 -21.05 -10.60
C GLN A 278 -13.71 -22.49 -10.64
N LEU A 279 -12.98 -22.94 -9.61
CA LEU A 279 -12.73 -24.37 -9.38
C LEU A 279 -14.01 -25.15 -9.10
N ASN A 280 -15.11 -24.47 -8.78
CA ASN A 280 -16.47 -25.04 -8.77
C ASN A 280 -17.02 -25.28 -10.19
N GLY A 281 -16.20 -25.15 -11.23
CA GLY A 281 -16.62 -25.03 -12.62
C GLY A 281 -16.15 -26.12 -13.57
N THR A 282 -15.36 -27.12 -13.15
CA THR A 282 -14.95 -28.21 -14.06
C THR A 282 -15.22 -29.62 -13.55
N ASP A 283 -15.70 -29.80 -12.32
CA ASP A 283 -16.23 -31.10 -11.91
C ASP A 283 -17.28 -30.94 -10.79
N ASN A 284 -18.51 -31.41 -11.02
CA ASN A 284 -19.66 -31.20 -10.13
C ASN A 284 -19.52 -31.85 -8.74
N SER A 285 -18.44 -32.59 -8.47
CA SER A 285 -18.17 -33.22 -7.16
C SER A 285 -17.59 -32.26 -6.11
N HIS A 286 -16.91 -31.19 -6.52
CA HIS A 286 -16.20 -30.27 -5.61
C HIS A 286 -17.06 -29.10 -5.13
N LYS A 287 -18.14 -28.79 -5.86
CA LYS A 287 -19.07 -27.69 -5.56
C LYS A 287 -19.88 -27.96 -4.28
N ASP A 288 -20.48 -29.14 -4.17
CA ASP A 288 -21.19 -29.58 -2.97
C ASP A 288 -20.21 -29.79 -1.80
N TYR A 289 -18.99 -30.26 -2.07
CA TYR A 289 -17.98 -30.50 -1.04
C TYR A 289 -17.52 -29.20 -0.37
N LEU A 290 -17.21 -28.14 -1.14
CA LEU A 290 -16.68 -26.85 -0.66
C LEU A 290 -17.73 -25.88 -0.10
N GLU A 291 -18.99 -25.92 -0.55
CA GLU A 291 -20.09 -25.17 0.08
C GLU A 291 -20.43 -25.79 1.45
N HIS A 292 -20.54 -27.11 1.53
CA HIS A 292 -20.68 -27.82 2.82
C HIS A 292 -19.43 -27.67 3.71
N LEU A 293 -18.24 -27.51 3.12
CA LEU A 293 -16.96 -27.20 3.80
C LEU A 293 -16.99 -25.86 4.51
N ARG A 294 -17.59 -24.84 3.87
CA ARG A 294 -17.66 -23.48 4.39
C ARG A 294 -18.70 -23.35 5.48
N GLU A 295 -19.91 -23.91 5.30
CA GLU A 295 -20.96 -23.81 6.32
C GLU A 295 -20.61 -24.62 7.57
N SER A 296 -20.25 -25.91 7.42
CA SER A 296 -19.94 -26.77 8.57
C SER A 296 -18.67 -26.33 9.32
N PHE A 297 -17.55 -26.01 8.64
CA PHE A 297 -16.35 -25.55 9.37
C PHE A 297 -16.52 -24.13 9.92
N TYR A 298 -17.25 -23.25 9.24
CA TYR A 298 -17.48 -21.91 9.77
C TYR A 298 -18.36 -21.98 11.04
N GLU A 299 -19.48 -22.68 11.00
CA GLU A 299 -20.42 -22.82 12.13
C GLU A 299 -19.82 -23.65 13.28
N GLU A 300 -19.16 -24.77 12.99
CA GLU A 300 -18.63 -25.66 14.02
C GLU A 300 -17.30 -25.18 14.62
N CYS A 301 -16.51 -24.42 13.85
CA CYS A 301 -15.14 -24.05 14.23
C CYS A 301 -14.89 -22.54 14.25
N LEU A 302 -15.10 -21.80 13.15
CA LEU A 302 -14.68 -20.38 13.05
C LEU A 302 -15.54 -19.41 13.85
N GLU A 303 -16.87 -19.56 13.85
CA GLU A 303 -17.78 -18.73 14.62
C GLU A 303 -17.56 -18.92 16.13
N PRO A 304 -17.48 -20.16 16.66
CA PRO A 304 -17.11 -20.39 18.06
C PRO A 304 -15.70 -19.91 18.41
N PHE A 305 -14.75 -19.93 17.46
CA PHE A 305 -13.37 -19.45 17.69
C PHE A 305 -13.31 -17.97 18.09
N GLN A 306 -14.27 -17.15 17.66
CA GLN A 306 -14.36 -15.74 18.08
C GLN A 306 -14.58 -15.59 19.59
N ASN A 307 -15.12 -16.62 20.25
CA ASN A 307 -15.29 -16.63 21.71
C ASN A 307 -13.99 -16.85 22.48
N ILE A 308 -12.91 -17.30 21.81
CA ILE A 308 -11.53 -17.39 22.34
C ILE A 308 -10.83 -16.01 22.22
N SER A 309 -11.59 -14.94 22.50
CA SER A 309 -11.10 -13.55 22.48
C SER A 309 -10.28 -13.23 23.72
N LEU A 310 -9.15 -12.54 23.57
CA LEU A 310 -8.28 -12.14 24.68
C LEU A 310 -8.83 -10.95 25.50
N GLN A 311 -9.77 -10.18 24.95
CA GLN A 311 -10.05 -8.81 25.39
C GLN A 311 -11.24 -8.67 26.36
N ARG A 312 -12.11 -9.68 26.45
CA ARG A 312 -13.36 -9.60 27.22
C ARG A 312 -13.35 -10.50 28.44
N GLU A 313 -14.13 -10.10 29.44
CA GLU A 313 -14.39 -10.91 30.63
C GLU A 313 -15.02 -12.26 30.26
N LYS A 314 -14.53 -13.33 30.90
CA LYS A 314 -14.93 -14.71 30.63
C LYS A 314 -15.98 -15.19 31.61
N LYS A 315 -17.04 -15.80 31.08
CA LYS A 315 -18.03 -16.54 31.89
C LYS A 315 -17.48 -17.91 32.29
N ALA A 316 -18.10 -18.52 33.30
CA ALA A 316 -17.68 -19.81 33.85
C ALA A 316 -17.68 -20.95 32.82
N ASP A 317 -18.62 -20.93 31.87
CA ASP A 317 -18.84 -21.94 30.84
C ASP A 317 -17.96 -21.74 29.58
N GLU A 318 -17.42 -20.54 29.38
CA GLU A 318 -16.65 -20.20 28.18
C GLU A 318 -15.31 -20.94 28.09
N GLU A 319 -14.72 -21.38 29.21
CA GLU A 319 -13.49 -22.17 29.18
C GLU A 319 -13.73 -23.58 28.61
N ILE A 320 -14.81 -24.22 29.05
CA ILE A 320 -15.22 -25.55 28.57
C ILE A 320 -15.60 -25.46 27.09
N GLN A 321 -16.34 -24.42 26.69
CA GLN A 321 -16.68 -24.15 25.30
C GLN A 321 -15.43 -23.95 24.45
N ALA A 322 -14.45 -23.15 24.90
CA ALA A 322 -13.20 -22.94 24.19
C ALA A 322 -12.43 -24.25 23.99
N GLN A 323 -12.30 -25.08 25.03
CA GLN A 323 -11.65 -26.40 24.89
C GLN A 323 -12.42 -27.33 23.94
N ALA A 324 -13.75 -27.30 23.96
CA ALA A 324 -14.58 -28.08 23.07
C ALA A 324 -14.41 -27.63 21.61
N THR A 325 -14.40 -26.32 21.36
CA THR A 325 -14.13 -25.73 20.03
C THR A 325 -12.74 -26.13 19.51
N LEU A 326 -11.69 -26.03 20.35
CA LEU A 326 -10.33 -26.41 19.93
C LEU A 326 -10.22 -27.91 19.59
N LYS A 327 -10.83 -28.77 20.40
CA LYS A 327 -10.90 -30.22 20.10
C LYS A 327 -11.72 -30.50 18.85
N ALA A 328 -12.81 -29.77 18.62
CA ALA A 328 -13.61 -29.89 17.41
C ALA A 328 -12.78 -29.53 16.17
N ILE A 329 -11.99 -28.45 16.22
CA ILE A 329 -11.06 -28.07 15.14
C ILE A 329 -10.04 -29.18 14.86
N GLU A 330 -9.46 -29.78 15.90
CA GLU A 330 -8.46 -30.86 15.76
C GLU A 330 -9.04 -32.17 15.22
N GLN A 331 -10.30 -32.47 15.56
CA GLN A 331 -11.02 -33.65 15.10
C GLN A 331 -11.67 -33.44 13.73
N HIS A 332 -11.76 -32.19 13.27
CA HIS A 332 -12.34 -31.86 11.98
C HIS A 332 -11.48 -32.43 10.84
N LYS A 333 -12.13 -32.95 9.79
CA LYS A 333 -11.47 -33.54 8.62
C LYS A 333 -10.49 -32.59 7.90
N PHE A 334 -10.61 -31.27 8.10
CA PHE A 334 -9.72 -30.24 7.52
C PHE A 334 -8.65 -29.70 8.46
N TYR A 335 -8.45 -30.31 9.62
CA TYR A 335 -7.43 -29.89 10.57
C TYR A 335 -6.08 -29.62 9.92
N LYS A 336 -5.64 -30.48 8.98
CA LYS A 336 -4.37 -30.34 8.25
C LYS A 336 -4.23 -29.02 7.47
N SER A 337 -5.33 -28.43 7.02
CA SER A 337 -5.35 -27.16 6.28
C SER A 337 -5.42 -25.93 7.20
N TYR A 338 -5.90 -26.11 8.43
CA TYR A 338 -6.10 -25.03 9.41
C TYR A 338 -5.28 -25.23 10.70
N GLN A 339 -4.17 -25.96 10.63
CA GLN A 339 -3.35 -26.27 11.82
C GLN A 339 -2.93 -25.01 12.56
N TYR A 340 -2.54 -23.96 11.83
CA TYR A 340 -2.13 -22.70 12.42
C TYR A 340 -3.24 -22.04 13.24
N LEU A 341 -4.51 -22.24 12.86
CA LEU A 341 -5.66 -21.68 13.57
C LEU A 341 -5.91 -22.43 14.88
N SER A 342 -5.78 -23.77 14.87
CA SER A 342 -5.82 -24.57 16.10
C SER A 342 -4.69 -24.16 17.05
N GLU A 343 -3.46 -24.07 16.55
CA GLU A 343 -2.31 -23.63 17.33
C GLU A 343 -2.49 -22.22 17.88
N LEU A 344 -3.05 -21.28 17.10
CA LEU A 344 -3.40 -19.93 17.57
C LEU A 344 -4.45 -19.98 18.68
N GLY A 345 -5.47 -20.80 18.53
CA GLY A 345 -6.53 -20.98 19.51
C GLY A 345 -6.01 -21.53 20.83
N TRP A 346 -5.16 -22.56 20.78
CA TRP A 346 -4.46 -23.07 21.96
C TRP A 346 -3.52 -22.03 22.57
N ALA A 347 -2.81 -21.25 21.76
CA ALA A 347 -1.95 -20.19 22.24
C ALA A 347 -2.72 -19.15 23.06
N ARG A 348 -3.87 -18.69 22.53
CA ARG A 348 -4.78 -17.77 23.23
C ARG A 348 -5.38 -18.40 24.48
N TYR A 349 -5.82 -19.65 24.40
CA TYR A 349 -6.33 -20.42 25.55
C TYR A 349 -5.31 -20.45 26.70
N TYR A 350 -4.08 -20.89 26.43
CA TYR A 350 -3.03 -20.96 27.46
C TYR A 350 -2.63 -19.58 27.99
N ALA A 351 -2.65 -18.54 27.14
CA ALA A 351 -2.41 -17.17 27.59
C ALA A 351 -3.50 -16.72 28.61
N MET A 352 -4.76 -17.06 28.38
CA MET A 352 -5.89 -16.80 29.30
C MET A 352 -5.86 -17.68 30.55
N CYS A 353 -5.15 -18.82 30.52
CA CYS A 353 -4.84 -19.64 31.71
C CYS A 353 -3.58 -19.17 32.46
N CYS A 354 -2.95 -18.07 32.03
CA CYS A 354 -1.64 -17.61 32.52
C CYS A 354 -0.52 -18.65 32.40
N ASP A 355 -0.60 -19.57 31.43
CA ASP A 355 0.49 -20.49 31.05
C ASP A 355 1.24 -19.92 29.84
N TYR A 356 1.93 -18.81 30.08
CA TYR A 356 2.63 -18.05 29.05
C TYR A 356 3.75 -18.81 28.32
N PRO A 357 4.56 -19.66 28.99
CA PRO A 357 5.55 -20.48 28.29
C PRO A 357 4.90 -21.41 27.27
N LYS A 358 3.81 -22.10 27.66
CA LYS A 358 3.09 -23.00 26.77
C LYS A 358 2.37 -22.23 25.65
N ALA A 359 1.75 -21.10 25.98
CA ALA A 359 1.17 -20.20 24.99
C ALA A 359 2.19 -19.76 23.94
N LEU A 360 3.42 -19.42 24.36
CA LEU A 360 4.48 -19.01 23.44
C LEU A 360 4.90 -20.14 22.48
N GLU A 361 4.93 -21.39 22.93
CA GLU A 361 5.21 -22.53 22.06
C GLU A 361 4.13 -22.70 20.98
N HIS A 362 2.86 -22.57 21.36
CA HIS A 362 1.73 -22.62 20.43
C HIS A 362 1.73 -21.42 19.47
N TYR A 363 2.01 -20.19 19.92
CA TYR A 363 2.16 -19.03 19.03
C TYR A 363 3.25 -19.23 17.99
N LYS A 364 4.40 -19.79 18.39
CA LYS A 364 5.49 -20.11 17.44
C LYS A 364 5.03 -21.11 16.38
N LYS A 365 4.32 -22.17 16.78
CA LYS A 365 3.78 -23.15 15.82
C LYS A 365 2.74 -22.53 14.89
N ALA A 366 1.84 -21.71 15.44
CA ALA A 366 0.84 -20.97 14.67
C ALA A 366 1.51 -20.06 13.64
N PHE A 367 2.55 -19.32 14.03
CA PHE A 367 3.31 -18.49 13.10
C PHE A 367 4.01 -19.32 12.02
N GLU A 368 4.70 -20.39 12.40
CA GLU A 368 5.45 -21.23 11.46
C GLU A 368 4.55 -21.98 10.46
N GLN A 369 3.34 -22.35 10.86
CA GLN A 369 2.35 -22.98 9.98
C GLN A 369 1.54 -21.94 9.18
N GLY A 370 1.35 -20.75 9.75
CA GLY A 370 0.58 -19.65 9.16
C GLY A 370 1.39 -18.78 8.22
N LYS A 371 2.73 -18.74 8.31
CA LYS A 371 3.58 -17.97 7.39
C LYS A 371 3.37 -18.52 5.97
N TYR A 372 3.01 -17.63 5.04
CA TYR A 372 2.54 -17.94 3.68
C TYR A 372 1.10 -18.47 3.54
N ARG A 373 0.32 -18.68 4.62
CA ARG A 373 -1.08 -19.16 4.56
C ARG A 373 -2.11 -18.18 5.10
N ALA A 374 -1.79 -17.54 6.23
CA ALA A 374 -2.75 -16.77 7.01
C ALA A 374 -3.08 -15.39 6.42
N GLY A 375 -2.37 -14.92 5.40
CA GLY A 375 -2.54 -13.58 4.84
C GLY A 375 -2.49 -12.53 5.94
N TYR A 376 -3.51 -11.67 6.00
CA TYR A 376 -3.58 -10.57 6.97
C TYR A 376 -3.59 -11.03 8.44
N PHE A 377 -4.10 -12.23 8.75
CA PHE A 377 -4.08 -12.77 10.12
C PHE A 377 -2.67 -13.01 10.65
N LEU A 378 -1.68 -13.17 9.77
CA LEU A 378 -0.29 -13.38 10.18
C LEU A 378 0.23 -12.18 11.00
N PHE A 379 -0.28 -10.97 10.73
CA PHE A 379 0.06 -9.77 11.47
C PHE A 379 -0.30 -9.89 12.96
N ASP A 380 -1.54 -10.31 13.26
CA ASP A 380 -1.99 -10.49 14.64
C ASP A 380 -1.25 -11.63 15.34
N ILE A 381 -1.02 -12.75 14.64
CA ILE A 381 -0.27 -13.90 15.18
C ILE A 381 1.14 -13.45 15.59
N LEU A 382 1.84 -12.73 14.71
CA LEU A 382 3.19 -12.25 14.98
C LEU A 382 3.20 -11.19 16.09
N LYS A 383 2.24 -10.27 16.10
CA LYS A 383 2.09 -9.23 17.15
C LYS A 383 1.91 -9.87 18.53
N GLU A 384 1.00 -10.84 18.66
CA GLU A 384 0.75 -11.56 19.90
C GLU A 384 1.98 -12.37 20.34
N LEU A 385 2.64 -13.06 19.40
CA LEU A 385 3.88 -13.82 19.63
C LEU A 385 5.00 -12.93 20.17
N LEU A 386 5.30 -11.81 19.49
CA LEU A 386 6.39 -10.91 19.85
C LEU A 386 6.13 -10.23 21.19
N THR A 387 4.88 -9.85 21.47
CA THR A 387 4.46 -9.26 22.75
C THR A 387 4.69 -10.24 23.89
N LEU A 388 4.23 -11.49 23.73
CA LEU A 388 4.41 -12.52 24.74
C LEU A 388 5.89 -12.89 24.92
N ALA A 389 6.65 -12.99 23.84
CA ALA A 389 8.09 -13.22 23.88
C ALA A 389 8.83 -12.11 24.63
N ALA A 390 8.48 -10.84 24.39
CA ALA A 390 9.07 -9.69 25.07
C ALA A 390 8.70 -9.65 26.56
N PHE A 391 7.45 -9.99 26.91
CA PHE A 391 7.02 -10.12 28.29
C PHE A 391 7.81 -11.19 29.06
N LEU A 392 8.10 -12.31 28.40
CA LEU A 392 8.89 -13.43 28.95
C LEU A 392 10.41 -13.26 28.81
N ASP A 393 10.89 -12.11 28.31
CA ASP A 393 12.30 -11.81 28.04
C ASP A 393 12.98 -12.86 27.12
N LYS A 394 12.21 -13.43 26.18
CA LYS A 394 12.68 -14.43 25.19
C LYS A 394 13.23 -13.77 23.94
N ASN A 395 14.29 -12.98 24.07
CA ASN A 395 14.90 -12.21 22.98
C ASN A 395 15.34 -13.07 21.78
N ARG A 396 15.72 -14.34 22.00
CA ARG A 396 16.05 -15.27 20.90
C ARG A 396 14.86 -15.54 19.98
N VAL A 397 13.64 -15.58 20.51
CA VAL A 397 12.42 -15.75 19.72
C VAL A 397 12.16 -14.48 18.92
N ILE A 398 12.28 -13.31 19.52
CA ILE A 398 12.14 -12.03 18.80
C ILE A 398 13.16 -11.93 17.67
N GLN A 399 14.43 -12.28 17.92
CA GLN A 399 15.48 -12.30 16.90
C GLN A 399 15.15 -13.26 15.75
N SER A 400 14.65 -14.46 16.04
CA SER A 400 14.32 -15.43 14.97
C SER A 400 13.15 -14.98 14.10
N HIS A 401 12.31 -14.05 14.57
CA HIS A 401 11.19 -13.49 13.82
C HIS A 401 11.45 -12.06 13.34
N TYR A 402 12.63 -11.50 13.59
CA TYR A 402 12.98 -10.10 13.31
C TYR A 402 12.71 -9.69 11.86
N ARG A 403 13.06 -10.57 10.90
CA ARG A 403 12.88 -10.30 9.46
C ARG A 403 11.42 -10.22 9.06
N TRP A 404 10.59 -11.12 9.56
CA TRP A 404 9.14 -11.06 9.37
C TRP A 404 8.51 -9.86 10.08
N ALA A 405 9.08 -9.45 11.22
CA ALA A 405 8.65 -8.25 11.92
C ALA A 405 9.01 -6.97 11.13
N CYS A 406 10.19 -6.90 10.51
CA CYS A 406 10.53 -5.83 9.56
C CYS A 406 9.63 -5.85 8.33
N LEU A 407 9.29 -7.05 7.83
CA LEU A 407 8.38 -7.22 6.70
C LEU A 407 7.01 -6.58 6.97
N MET A 408 6.51 -6.71 8.20
CA MET A 408 5.24 -6.15 8.66
C MET A 408 5.40 -4.77 9.32
N ASP A 409 6.56 -4.14 9.14
CA ASP A 409 6.85 -2.80 9.63
C ASP A 409 6.73 -2.64 11.18
N PHE A 410 6.84 -3.76 11.93
CA PHE A 410 6.96 -3.75 13.39
C PHE A 410 8.34 -3.26 13.87
N PHE A 411 9.37 -3.46 13.05
CA PHE A 411 10.73 -3.01 13.31
C PHE A 411 11.25 -2.23 12.11
N SER A 412 12.18 -1.31 12.36
CA SER A 412 12.73 -0.41 11.34
C SER A 412 13.52 -1.12 10.24
N GLY A 413 14.18 -2.24 10.56
CA GLY A 413 15.06 -2.94 9.64
C GLY A 413 16.39 -2.22 9.34
N GLU A 414 16.71 -1.12 10.04
CA GLU A 414 17.98 -0.39 9.88
C GLU A 414 19.18 -1.18 10.45
N SER A 415 18.92 -2.11 11.36
CA SER A 415 19.90 -2.97 12.02
C SER A 415 19.70 -4.45 11.64
N ASN A 416 20.70 -5.30 11.90
CA ASN A 416 20.58 -6.75 11.69
C ASN A 416 19.83 -7.48 12.83
N ALA A 417 19.36 -6.74 13.84
CA ALA A 417 18.74 -7.26 15.05
C ALA A 417 17.83 -6.19 15.68
N PRO A 418 16.77 -6.59 16.43
CA PRO A 418 15.87 -5.65 17.06
C PRO A 418 16.57 -4.84 18.13
N GLU A 419 16.35 -3.53 18.14
CA GLU A 419 16.89 -2.63 19.13
C GLU A 419 16.17 -2.80 20.47
N LEU A 420 16.85 -2.49 21.58
CA LEU A 420 16.30 -2.66 22.93
C LEU A 420 15.00 -1.87 23.15
N TRP A 421 14.87 -0.70 22.53
CA TRP A 421 13.65 0.09 22.63
C TRP A 421 12.50 -0.55 21.85
N GLU A 422 12.76 -1.18 20.71
CA GLU A 422 11.75 -1.91 19.93
C GLU A 422 11.19 -3.07 20.75
N ILE A 423 12.05 -3.83 21.44
CA ILE A 423 11.64 -4.91 22.34
C ILE A 423 10.85 -4.39 23.56
N LYS A 424 11.32 -3.29 24.17
CA LYS A 424 10.67 -2.67 25.33
C LYS A 424 9.23 -2.28 25.02
N GLN A 425 8.98 -1.79 23.82
CA GLN A 425 7.64 -1.45 23.36
C GLN A 425 6.72 -2.67 23.45
N PHE A 426 7.10 -3.81 22.89
CA PHE A 426 6.27 -5.03 22.90
C PHE A 426 5.99 -5.50 24.33
N LYS A 427 6.97 -5.37 25.22
CA LYS A 427 6.80 -5.67 26.65
C LYS A 427 5.76 -4.77 27.33
N MET A 428 5.66 -3.50 26.93
CA MET A 428 4.66 -2.56 27.46
C MET A 428 3.25 -2.84 26.92
N ALA A 429 3.13 -3.35 25.69
CA ALA A 429 1.85 -3.69 25.08
C ALA A 429 1.18 -4.94 25.66
N PHE A 430 1.91 -5.72 26.49
CA PHE A 430 1.45 -7.00 27.00
C PHE A 430 0.05 -6.96 27.61
N PHE A 431 -0.21 -6.07 28.57
CA PHE A 431 -1.51 -6.01 29.24
C PHE A 431 -2.63 -5.39 28.40
N ARG A 432 -2.30 -4.81 27.24
CA ARG A 432 -3.30 -4.39 26.25
C ARG A 432 -3.75 -5.58 25.41
N LEU A 433 -2.85 -6.49 25.05
CA LEU A 433 -3.20 -7.69 24.28
C LEU A 433 -3.71 -8.83 25.17
N PHE A 434 -3.20 -8.93 26.41
CA PHE A 434 -3.50 -9.98 27.39
C PHE A 434 -3.97 -9.37 28.72
N PRO A 435 -5.13 -8.68 28.74
CA PRO A 435 -5.64 -8.07 29.96
C PRO A 435 -6.03 -9.12 31.01
N VAL A 436 -5.88 -8.80 32.29
CA VAL A 436 -6.30 -9.67 33.42
C VAL A 436 -7.81 -9.95 33.38
N GLY A 437 -8.61 -9.01 32.85
CA GLY A 437 -10.03 -9.24 32.63
C GLY A 437 -10.31 -10.40 31.67
N GLY A 438 -9.40 -10.72 30.75
CA GLY A 438 -9.53 -11.82 29.80
C GLY A 438 -9.22 -13.21 30.35
N LEU A 439 -8.81 -13.34 31.62
CA LEU A 439 -8.41 -14.61 32.22
C LEU A 439 -9.63 -15.49 32.53
N TYR A 440 -9.47 -16.81 32.37
CA TYR A 440 -10.52 -17.76 32.73
C TYR A 440 -10.75 -17.84 34.24
N GLN A 441 -11.94 -18.33 34.63
CA GLN A 441 -12.30 -18.49 36.03
C GLN A 441 -11.46 -19.54 36.77
N SER A 442 -10.96 -20.56 36.06
CA SER A 442 -10.09 -21.61 36.63
C SER A 442 -8.74 -21.12 37.14
N VAL A 443 -8.26 -19.96 36.68
CA VAL A 443 -7.02 -19.36 37.17
C VAL A 443 -7.20 -18.97 38.64
N SER A 444 -6.29 -19.42 39.50
CA SER A 444 -6.35 -19.15 40.94
C SER A 444 -6.39 -17.66 41.26
N GLN A 445 -7.12 -17.29 42.32
CA GLN A 445 -7.27 -15.89 42.71
C GLN A 445 -5.90 -15.25 43.01
N ASP A 446 -4.99 -15.97 43.68
CA ASP A 446 -3.63 -15.48 43.96
C ASP A 446 -2.87 -15.09 42.68
N LYS A 447 -3.03 -15.87 41.60
CA LYS A 447 -2.39 -15.62 40.32
C LYS A 447 -3.06 -14.47 39.57
N LYS A 448 -4.40 -14.36 39.65
CA LYS A 448 -5.14 -13.18 39.15
C LYS A 448 -4.70 -11.92 39.87
N ASP A 449 -4.53 -11.96 41.19
CA ASP A 449 -4.08 -10.82 41.99
C ASP A 449 -2.61 -10.47 41.73
N GLU A 450 -1.74 -11.46 41.49
CA GLU A 450 -0.37 -11.23 41.01
C GLU A 450 -0.36 -10.53 39.66
N MET A 451 -1.13 -11.03 38.69
CA MET A 451 -1.21 -10.45 37.36
C MET A 451 -1.90 -9.09 37.37
N ALA A 452 -2.92 -8.89 38.21
CA ALA A 452 -3.57 -7.60 38.45
C ALA A 452 -2.58 -6.60 39.04
N ARG A 453 -1.72 -7.00 39.98
CA ARG A 453 -0.64 -6.15 40.51
C ARG A 453 0.40 -5.80 39.45
N LYS A 454 0.79 -6.74 38.58
CA LYS A 454 1.71 -6.45 37.46
C LYS A 454 1.06 -5.57 36.40
N GLN A 455 -0.21 -5.82 36.08
CA GLN A 455 -1.00 -4.97 35.19
C GLN A 455 -1.15 -3.59 35.78
N GLU A 456 -1.50 -3.49 37.06
CA GLU A 456 -1.54 -2.23 37.78
C GLU A 456 -0.15 -1.61 37.80
N GLU A 457 0.96 -2.33 38.02
CA GLU A 457 2.30 -1.73 37.97
C GLU A 457 2.66 -1.21 36.58
N VAL A 458 2.31 -1.91 35.50
CA VAL A 458 2.53 -1.43 34.12
C VAL A 458 1.61 -0.25 33.81
N LEU A 459 0.31 -0.40 34.07
CA LEU A 459 -0.69 0.65 33.92
C LEU A 459 -0.43 1.81 34.86
N ARG A 460 0.22 1.62 36.01
CA ARG A 460 0.62 2.62 37.01
C ARG A 460 1.98 3.15 36.67
N ARG A 461 2.87 2.44 35.98
CA ARG A 461 4.06 3.04 35.38
C ARG A 461 3.68 3.88 34.20
N GLU A 462 2.63 3.52 33.45
CA GLU A 462 1.91 4.31 32.44
C GLU A 462 1.06 5.42 33.08
N ARG A 463 0.40 5.20 34.22
CA ARG A 463 -0.49 6.18 34.88
C ARG A 463 0.27 7.12 35.80
N ILE A 464 1.31 6.69 36.54
CA ILE A 464 2.32 7.54 37.23
C ILE A 464 3.20 8.27 36.22
N PHE A 465 3.47 7.65 35.04
CA PHE A 465 4.09 8.32 33.88
C PHE A 465 3.41 9.67 33.61
N TYR A 466 2.07 9.65 33.62
CA TYR A 466 1.24 10.80 33.29
C TYR A 466 0.83 11.56 34.57
N GLU A 467 0.26 10.94 35.59
CA GLU A 467 -0.26 11.59 36.81
C GLU A 467 0.82 12.24 37.70
N LYS A 468 1.93 11.55 38.06
CA LYS A 468 2.95 12.18 38.93
C LYS A 468 3.88 13.12 38.17
N GLY A 469 4.13 12.87 36.89
CA GLY A 469 4.86 13.80 36.02
C GLY A 469 4.07 15.09 35.82
N TRP A 470 2.78 14.97 35.50
CA TRP A 470 1.89 16.10 35.29
C TRP A 470 1.61 16.85 36.57
N GLU A 471 1.35 16.22 37.73
CA GLU A 471 1.19 16.97 39.00
C GLU A 471 2.50 17.63 39.46
N LYS A 472 3.63 16.92 39.34
CA LYS A 472 4.95 17.47 39.68
C LYS A 472 5.25 18.70 38.84
N TRP A 473 5.10 18.63 37.52
CA TRP A 473 5.37 19.77 36.63
C TRP A 473 4.24 20.80 36.68
N SER A 474 2.99 20.39 36.91
CA SER A 474 1.88 21.32 37.08
C SER A 474 2.12 22.27 38.25
N ASN A 475 2.72 21.76 39.33
CA ASN A 475 3.07 22.52 40.52
C ASN A 475 4.52 23.03 40.55
N ALA A 476 5.42 22.50 39.71
CA ALA A 476 6.83 22.91 39.69
C ALA A 476 7.01 24.34 39.16
N SER A 477 7.90 25.11 39.79
CA SER A 477 8.35 26.39 39.24
C SER A 477 9.32 26.15 38.07
N PRO A 478 9.27 26.95 36.98
CA PRO A 478 10.24 26.86 35.91
C PRO A 478 11.63 27.28 36.40
N ASP A 479 12.67 26.52 36.06
CA ASP A 479 14.06 26.89 36.35
C ASP A 479 14.52 27.96 35.35
N LEU A 480 14.43 29.22 35.78
CA LEU A 480 14.78 30.39 34.96
C LEU A 480 16.29 30.64 34.86
N ARG A 481 17.12 29.99 35.71
CA ARG A 481 18.58 30.09 35.63
C ARG A 481 19.14 29.21 34.52
N ASN A 482 18.45 28.11 34.23
CA ASN A 482 18.76 27.21 33.13
C ASN A 482 17.50 26.93 32.29
N PRO A 483 17.06 27.90 31.47
CA PRO A 483 15.79 27.82 30.75
C PRO A 483 15.78 26.70 29.69
N ASN A 484 16.94 26.30 29.17
CA ASN A 484 17.14 25.22 28.20
C ASN A 484 17.47 23.87 28.83
N ARG A 485 17.30 23.75 30.15
CA ARG A 485 17.57 22.51 30.87
C ARG A 485 16.77 21.37 30.23
N MET A 486 17.53 20.40 29.76
CA MET A 486 17.02 19.12 29.31
C MET A 486 16.71 18.27 30.53
N VAL A 487 15.46 17.87 30.63
CA VAL A 487 14.99 16.87 31.59
C VAL A 487 14.97 15.56 30.82
N LYS A 488 15.61 14.52 31.37
CA LYS A 488 15.36 13.17 30.90
C LYS A 488 13.96 12.80 31.39
N ASP A 489 13.02 12.80 30.45
CA ASP A 489 11.72 12.20 30.70
C ASP A 489 11.88 10.68 30.77
N PHE A 490 11.00 10.05 31.55
CA PHE A 490 11.12 8.71 32.13
C PHE A 490 11.21 7.56 31.10
N ASP A 491 11.18 7.88 29.80
CA ASP A 491 11.39 7.00 28.65
C ASP A 491 12.71 7.23 27.90
N THR A 492 13.74 7.74 28.59
CA THR A 492 15.05 8.15 28.02
C THR A 492 15.00 9.29 27.00
N LYS A 493 13.82 9.90 26.78
CA LYS A 493 13.65 11.08 25.93
C LYS A 493 14.19 12.32 26.66
N SER A 494 15.18 12.96 26.08
CA SER A 494 15.65 14.26 26.55
C SER A 494 14.70 15.34 26.04
N ILE A 495 13.95 16.00 26.91
CA ILE A 495 12.96 17.05 26.58
C ILE A 495 13.24 18.34 27.37
N THR A 496 12.93 19.53 26.83
CA THR A 496 13.13 20.79 27.57
C THR A 496 11.99 21.08 28.53
N GLN A 497 12.24 21.87 29.57
CA GLN A 497 11.16 22.40 30.43
C GLN A 497 10.13 23.21 29.62
N LEU A 498 10.57 23.94 28.60
CA LEU A 498 9.70 24.68 27.70
C LEU A 498 8.68 23.76 27.02
N MET A 499 9.13 22.63 26.46
CA MET A 499 8.26 21.63 25.84
C MET A 499 7.29 20.99 26.84
N ILE A 500 7.74 20.68 28.06
CA ILE A 500 6.88 20.11 29.11
C ILE A 500 5.74 21.10 29.45
N PHE A 501 6.08 22.36 29.74
CA PHE A 501 5.05 23.36 30.06
C PHE A 501 4.16 23.72 28.85
N SER A 502 4.69 23.61 27.63
CA SER A 502 3.92 23.72 26.39
C SER A 502 2.94 22.57 26.18
N GLN A 503 3.28 21.35 26.60
CA GLN A 503 2.37 20.21 26.60
C GLN A 503 1.25 20.37 27.64
N LEU A 504 1.61 20.84 28.84
CA LEU A 504 0.70 21.01 29.97
C LEU A 504 -0.21 22.25 29.89
N GLY A 505 -0.06 23.10 28.88
CA GLY A 505 -0.89 24.31 28.75
C GLY A 505 -0.56 25.41 29.77
N GLN A 506 0.64 25.42 30.34
CA GLN A 506 1.02 26.36 31.41
C GLN A 506 1.61 27.67 30.86
N THR A 507 0.73 28.48 30.29
CA THR A 507 1.05 29.73 29.57
C THR A 507 1.99 30.66 30.33
N ASP A 508 1.75 30.91 31.62
CA ASP A 508 2.59 31.83 32.42
C ASP A 508 4.02 31.32 32.62
N LYS A 509 4.20 30.00 32.77
CA LYS A 509 5.52 29.40 32.92
C LYS A 509 6.29 29.43 31.60
N VAL A 510 5.60 29.16 30.49
CA VAL A 510 6.17 29.33 29.13
C VAL A 510 6.61 30.77 28.90
N LYS A 511 5.75 31.76 29.20
CA LYS A 511 6.12 33.20 29.09
C LYS A 511 7.39 33.52 29.88
N ARG A 512 7.49 33.03 31.12
CA ARG A 512 8.67 33.27 31.98
C ARG A 512 9.93 32.60 31.45
N LEU A 513 9.82 31.38 30.92
CA LEU A 513 10.96 30.66 30.32
C LEU A 513 11.46 31.34 29.05
N LEU A 514 10.56 31.76 28.15
CA LEU A 514 10.94 32.51 26.95
C LEU A 514 11.62 33.84 27.32
N LYS A 515 11.10 34.58 28.30
CA LYS A 515 11.76 35.79 28.83
C LYS A 515 13.14 35.53 29.45
N ALA A 516 13.34 34.35 30.03
CA ALA A 516 14.63 33.93 30.59
C ALA A 516 15.62 33.43 29.53
N GLY A 517 15.24 33.37 28.25
CA GLY A 517 16.10 32.93 27.15
C GLY A 517 15.96 31.45 26.77
N ALA A 518 14.81 30.82 27.05
CA ALA A 518 14.52 29.49 26.54
C ALA A 518 14.48 29.48 25.01
N ASP A 519 15.14 28.51 24.41
CA ASP A 519 15.23 28.29 22.98
C ASP A 519 14.05 27.43 22.50
N PRO A 520 13.09 28.00 21.73
CA PRO A 520 11.95 27.25 21.23
C PRO A 520 12.32 26.25 20.12
N ASN A 521 13.52 26.35 19.55
CA ASN A 521 13.98 25.55 18.40
C ASN A 521 14.60 24.21 18.80
N MET A 522 14.80 23.98 20.10
CA MET A 522 15.30 22.69 20.58
C MET A 522 14.38 21.56 20.12
N ARG A 523 14.96 20.38 19.90
CA ARG A 523 14.26 19.23 19.32
C ARG A 523 14.42 18.00 20.22
N ILE A 524 13.36 17.20 20.28
CA ILE A 524 13.41 15.90 20.97
C ILE A 524 14.34 14.97 20.18
N LYS A 525 15.35 14.36 20.84
CA LYS A 525 16.34 13.51 20.16
C LYS A 525 15.76 12.30 19.40
N LEU A 526 14.65 11.73 19.89
CA LEU A 526 14.08 10.51 19.33
C LEU A 526 13.14 10.75 18.14
N ASP A 527 12.40 11.86 18.14
CA ASP A 527 11.34 12.12 17.15
C ASP A 527 11.45 13.50 16.48
N ASN A 528 12.46 14.29 16.81
CA ASN A 528 12.73 15.61 16.24
C ASN A 528 11.62 16.67 16.46
N GLY A 529 10.62 16.41 17.31
CA GLY A 529 9.54 17.36 17.62
C GLY A 529 10.00 18.61 18.40
N THR A 530 9.35 19.75 18.13
CA THR A 530 9.61 21.07 18.74
C THR A 530 8.55 21.45 19.78
N ALA A 531 8.82 22.49 20.58
CA ALA A 531 7.83 23.02 21.54
C ALA A 531 6.54 23.51 20.85
N LEU A 532 6.65 24.04 19.62
CA LEU A 532 5.52 24.50 18.82
C LEU A 532 4.64 23.32 18.38
N ILE A 533 5.23 22.26 17.81
CA ILE A 533 4.47 21.07 17.40
C ILE A 533 3.73 20.46 18.61
N ILE A 534 4.38 20.37 19.76
CA ILE A 534 3.77 19.84 21.00
C ILE A 534 2.61 20.72 21.46
N ALA A 535 2.77 22.05 21.45
CA ALA A 535 1.69 22.96 21.84
C ALA A 535 0.46 22.80 20.93
N LEU A 536 0.67 22.69 19.62
CA LEU A 536 -0.38 22.53 18.62
C LEU A 536 -1.10 21.17 18.75
N GLN A 537 -0.35 20.08 18.92
CA GLN A 537 -0.92 18.74 19.12
C GLN A 537 -1.81 18.65 20.37
N ASN A 538 -1.52 19.45 21.40
CA ASN A 538 -2.29 19.50 22.65
C ASN A 538 -3.37 20.60 22.66
N GLY A 539 -3.54 21.36 21.56
CA GLY A 539 -4.52 22.44 21.48
C GLY A 539 -4.22 23.65 22.36
N ASN A 540 -2.97 23.82 22.78
CA ASN A 540 -2.53 24.94 23.61
C ASN A 540 -2.24 26.18 22.75
N ILE A 541 -3.30 26.76 22.18
CA ILE A 541 -3.24 27.85 21.19
C ILE A 541 -2.50 29.08 21.70
N GLU A 542 -2.74 29.50 22.93
CA GLU A 542 -2.08 30.68 23.51
C GLU A 542 -0.57 30.48 23.65
N ILE A 543 -0.13 29.25 23.92
CA ILE A 543 1.29 28.90 23.95
C ILE A 543 1.87 28.88 22.54
N ALA A 544 1.14 28.32 21.56
CA ALA A 544 1.56 28.36 20.17
C ALA A 544 1.74 29.80 19.67
N LYS A 545 0.81 30.72 20.00
CA LYS A 545 0.94 32.16 19.69
C LYS A 545 2.21 32.76 20.30
N LEU A 546 2.49 32.49 21.58
CA LEU A 546 3.70 32.97 22.25
C LEU A 546 4.99 32.45 21.63
N LEU A 547 5.01 31.17 21.24
CA LEU A 547 6.15 30.56 20.57
C LEU A 547 6.37 31.17 19.18
N LEU A 548 5.29 31.42 18.43
CA LEU A 548 5.34 32.08 17.12
C LEU A 548 5.79 33.54 17.22
N GLU A 549 5.50 34.22 18.33
CA GLU A 549 5.99 35.58 18.59
C GLU A 549 7.48 35.62 18.94
N HIS A 550 8.10 34.48 19.26
CA HIS A 550 9.52 34.43 19.61
C HIS A 550 10.42 34.67 18.39
N PRO A 551 11.41 35.58 18.44
CA PRO A 551 12.21 35.99 17.28
C PRO A 551 12.93 34.84 16.56
N LYS A 552 13.35 33.80 17.31
CA LYS A 552 14.12 32.68 16.77
C LYS A 552 13.29 31.56 16.14
N ILE A 553 11.95 31.58 16.28
CA ILE A 553 11.12 30.43 15.89
C ILE A 553 11.24 30.03 14.41
N ALA A 554 11.57 31.00 13.55
CA ALA A 554 11.74 30.79 12.11
C ALA A 554 12.81 29.72 11.78
N GLU A 555 13.83 29.54 12.62
CA GLU A 555 14.88 28.52 12.41
C GLU A 555 14.36 27.07 12.51
N SER A 556 13.20 26.87 13.14
CA SER A 556 12.59 25.54 13.33
C SER A 556 11.15 25.42 12.86
N ILE A 557 10.62 26.44 12.16
CA ILE A 557 9.22 26.46 11.68
C ILE A 557 8.92 25.30 10.71
N ASN A 558 9.93 24.91 9.92
CA ASN A 558 9.93 23.80 8.96
C ASN A 558 10.48 22.48 9.58
N ALA A 559 10.57 22.38 10.90
CA ALA A 559 11.02 21.15 11.54
C ALA A 559 10.02 20.01 11.32
N ARG A 560 10.54 18.85 10.91
CA ARG A 560 9.75 17.64 10.64
C ARG A 560 10.02 16.58 11.71
N THR A 561 8.98 15.91 12.18
CA THR A 561 9.17 14.74 13.05
C THR A 561 9.92 13.62 12.33
N ARG A 562 10.62 12.72 13.03
CA ARG A 562 11.50 11.75 12.37
C ARG A 562 10.74 10.70 11.56
N ARG A 563 9.61 10.19 12.10
CA ARG A 563 8.89 9.06 11.50
C ARG A 563 7.88 9.44 10.43
N LYS A 564 6.95 10.35 10.75
CA LYS A 564 5.87 10.75 9.83
C LYS A 564 6.16 12.05 9.09
N LYS A 565 7.33 12.64 9.38
CA LYS A 565 7.77 13.93 8.85
C LYS A 565 6.73 15.06 8.96
N ILE A 566 6.01 15.09 10.09
CA ILE A 566 4.94 16.06 10.39
C ILE A 566 5.54 17.42 10.71
N THR A 567 4.98 18.49 10.14
CA THR A 567 5.35 19.90 10.39
C THR A 567 4.38 20.56 11.38
N ALA A 568 4.72 21.77 11.84
CA ALA A 568 3.78 22.59 12.63
C ALA A 568 2.57 23.08 11.80
N LEU A 569 2.78 23.36 10.51
CA LEU A 569 1.72 23.78 9.58
C LEU A 569 0.68 22.67 9.42
N GLU A 570 1.11 21.43 9.18
CA GLU A 570 0.25 20.26 9.04
C GLU A 570 -0.61 20.02 10.26
N VAL A 571 -0.05 20.12 11.47
CA VAL A 571 -0.83 19.97 12.71
C VAL A 571 -1.86 21.10 12.84
N ALA A 572 -1.51 22.33 12.46
CA ALA A 572 -2.44 23.46 12.50
C ALA A 572 -3.58 23.29 11.47
N ILE A 573 -3.27 22.77 10.28
CA ILE A 573 -4.26 22.45 9.23
C ILE A 573 -5.18 21.34 9.73
N ASP A 574 -4.64 20.19 10.13
CA ASP A 574 -5.39 19.03 10.62
C ASP A 574 -6.35 19.37 11.76
N LYS A 575 -5.96 20.32 12.63
CA LYS A 575 -6.78 20.81 13.74
C LYS A 575 -7.71 21.98 13.41
N GLY A 576 -7.67 22.51 12.19
CA GLY A 576 -8.50 23.64 11.77
C GLY A 576 -8.15 24.97 12.47
N TYR A 577 -6.90 25.15 12.90
CA TYR A 577 -6.44 26.34 13.63
C TYR A 577 -6.10 27.51 12.69
N VAL A 578 -7.12 28.11 12.08
CA VAL A 578 -7.04 29.19 11.07
C VAL A 578 -6.05 30.30 11.46
N ASP A 579 -6.19 30.87 12.66
CA ASP A 579 -5.32 31.96 13.13
C ASP A 579 -3.85 31.55 13.26
N ILE A 580 -3.62 30.29 13.65
CA ILE A 580 -2.27 29.73 13.78
C ILE A 580 -1.67 29.47 12.40
N VAL A 581 -2.45 28.93 11.45
CA VAL A 581 -2.01 28.74 10.06
C VAL A 581 -1.49 30.05 9.49
N ARG A 582 -2.26 31.15 9.63
CA ARG A 582 -1.85 32.49 9.19
C ARG A 582 -0.52 32.92 9.83
N ARG A 583 -0.39 32.77 11.15
CA ARG A 583 0.82 33.14 11.89
C ARG A 583 2.04 32.27 11.54
N ILE A 584 1.85 31.00 11.24
CA ILE A 584 2.93 30.11 10.77
C ILE A 584 3.43 30.56 9.41
N ILE A 585 2.51 30.92 8.50
CA ILE A 585 2.84 31.47 7.17
C ILE A 585 3.62 32.79 7.29
N GLU A 586 3.18 33.70 8.15
CA GLU A 586 3.88 34.97 8.44
C GLU A 586 5.33 34.77 8.94
N LYS A 587 5.68 33.58 9.44
CA LYS A 587 7.04 33.24 9.91
C LYS A 587 7.93 32.64 8.81
N GLY A 588 7.46 32.60 7.57
CA GLY A 588 8.23 32.10 6.42
C GLY A 588 8.32 30.57 6.37
N VAL A 589 7.22 29.89 6.74
CA VAL A 589 7.10 28.44 6.55
C VAL A 589 7.23 28.07 5.07
N ASP A 590 7.81 26.91 4.78
CA ASP A 590 7.75 26.32 3.45
C ASP A 590 6.32 25.78 3.24
N ILE A 591 5.50 26.58 2.56
CA ILE A 591 4.09 26.28 2.26
C ILE A 591 3.91 25.07 1.35
N GLU A 592 5.00 24.57 0.77
CA GLU A 592 5.04 23.44 -0.14
C GLU A 592 5.56 22.15 0.53
N GLN A 593 6.04 22.25 1.77
CA GLN A 593 6.61 21.13 2.50
C GLN A 593 5.52 20.26 3.14
N GLY A 594 5.18 19.18 2.44
CA GLY A 594 4.27 18.14 2.92
C GLY A 594 4.84 17.19 3.97
N CYS A 595 3.97 16.37 4.56
CA CYS A 595 4.35 15.20 5.35
C CYS A 595 4.63 13.96 4.46
N ASP A 596 5.13 12.86 5.03
CA ASP A 596 5.48 11.65 4.26
C ASP A 596 4.28 10.83 3.74
N ILE A 597 3.05 11.28 4.02
CA ILE A 597 1.85 10.66 3.46
C ILE A 597 1.73 11.08 1.99
N GLU A 598 2.19 10.22 1.09
CA GLU A 598 2.06 10.37 -0.38
C GLU A 598 2.59 11.69 -0.97
N GLU A 599 3.51 12.38 -0.27
CA GLU A 599 4.08 13.67 -0.68
C GLU A 599 3.01 14.76 -0.94
N MET A 600 1.89 14.71 -0.21
CA MET A 600 0.81 15.70 -0.35
C MET A 600 1.25 17.08 0.12
N SER A 601 0.91 18.14 -0.63
CA SER A 601 1.10 19.52 -0.17
C SER A 601 0.12 19.89 0.95
N PRO A 602 0.46 20.87 1.81
CA PRO A 602 -0.47 21.38 2.84
C PRO A 602 -1.83 21.82 2.26
N LEU A 603 -1.83 22.40 1.05
CA LEU A 603 -3.04 22.79 0.32
C LEU A 603 -3.88 21.56 -0.07
N TYR A 604 -3.24 20.50 -0.56
CA TYR A 604 -3.91 19.24 -0.88
C TYR A 604 -4.60 18.65 0.36
N THR A 605 -3.89 18.61 1.49
CA THR A 605 -4.44 18.12 2.77
C THR A 605 -5.63 18.94 3.25
N ALA A 606 -5.59 20.28 3.13
CA ALA A 606 -6.71 21.14 3.53
C ALA A 606 -7.98 20.88 2.68
N ILE A 607 -7.83 20.65 1.38
CA ILE A 607 -8.94 20.34 0.46
C ILE A 607 -9.54 18.97 0.78
N MET A 608 -8.69 17.97 1.01
CA MET A 608 -9.11 16.63 1.46
C MET A 608 -9.95 16.75 2.74
N LEU A 609 -9.46 17.46 3.76
CA LEU A 609 -10.14 17.59 5.05
C LEU A 609 -11.47 18.36 4.95
N PHE A 610 -11.53 19.39 4.11
CA PHE A 610 -12.78 20.10 3.82
C PHE A 610 -13.85 19.15 3.25
N HIS A 611 -13.48 18.29 2.29
CA HIS A 611 -14.38 17.33 1.67
C HIS A 611 -14.95 16.31 2.66
N VAL A 612 -14.09 15.80 3.54
CA VAL A 612 -14.53 14.89 4.62
C VAL A 612 -15.65 15.54 5.43
N GLY A 613 -15.49 16.81 5.79
CA GLY A 613 -16.48 17.58 6.53
C GLY A 613 -17.82 17.75 5.80
N GLU A 614 -17.81 18.05 4.51
CA GLU A 614 -19.03 18.22 3.72
C GLU A 614 -19.79 16.89 3.54
N LYS A 615 -19.08 15.77 3.34
CA LYS A 615 -19.71 14.44 3.29
C LYS A 615 -20.33 14.04 4.65
N MET A 616 -19.68 14.36 5.76
CA MET A 616 -20.24 14.15 7.11
C MET A 616 -21.52 14.98 7.33
N ARG A 617 -21.55 16.24 6.87
CA ARG A 617 -22.77 17.08 6.94
C ARG A 617 -23.90 16.54 6.08
N ALA A 618 -23.60 16.10 4.85
CA ALA A 618 -24.59 15.58 3.91
C ALA A 618 -25.24 14.27 4.38
N THR A 619 -24.54 13.48 5.20
CA THR A 619 -25.04 12.24 5.80
C THR A 619 -25.83 12.45 7.10
N GLY A 620 -25.96 13.70 7.57
CA GLY A 620 -26.71 14.05 8.79
C GLY A 620 -26.02 13.61 10.08
N LEU A 621 -24.74 13.25 10.04
CA LEU A 621 -23.96 12.85 11.20
C LEU A 621 -23.52 14.10 11.97
N PRO A 622 -23.87 14.25 13.26
CA PRO A 622 -23.38 15.39 14.03
C PRO A 622 -21.84 15.32 14.14
N PRO A 623 -21.12 16.45 14.11
CA PRO A 623 -19.74 16.46 14.57
C PRO A 623 -19.71 15.90 15.99
N ILE A 624 -18.72 15.06 16.31
CA ILE A 624 -18.53 14.56 17.68
C ILE A 624 -18.08 15.76 18.53
N VAL A 625 -19.05 16.48 19.10
CA VAL A 625 -18.82 17.63 20.00
C VAL A 625 -18.98 17.14 21.43
N PRO A 626 -17.93 17.19 22.26
CA PRO A 626 -18.07 16.88 23.67
C PRO A 626 -18.78 18.02 24.41
N PRO A 627 -19.55 17.70 25.47
CA PRO A 627 -20.37 18.68 26.18
C PRO A 627 -19.53 19.84 26.74
N GLU A 628 -20.06 21.05 26.63
CA GLU A 628 -19.40 22.35 26.89
C GLU A 628 -18.89 22.53 28.34
N ASN A 629 -19.37 21.72 29.28
CA ASN A 629 -18.92 21.75 30.67
C ASN A 629 -17.66 20.89 30.87
N LYS A 630 -16.52 21.55 30.72
CA LYS A 630 -15.17 21.02 30.99
C LYS A 630 -15.08 20.45 32.40
N SER A 631 -15.12 19.12 32.53
CA SER A 631 -14.62 18.43 33.72
C SER A 631 -13.16 17.99 33.50
N PRO A 632 -12.24 18.19 34.46
CA PRO A 632 -10.90 17.61 34.43
C PRO A 632 -10.89 16.08 34.21
N SER A 633 -11.96 15.39 34.58
CA SER A 633 -12.12 13.94 34.33
C SER A 633 -12.39 13.57 32.87
N PHE A 634 -12.93 14.50 32.06
CA PHE A 634 -13.15 14.33 30.62
C PHE A 634 -11.85 14.46 29.83
N PHE A 635 -11.02 15.46 30.15
CA PHE A 635 -9.66 15.58 29.60
C PHE A 635 -8.73 14.45 30.09
N ARG A 636 -8.91 13.95 31.32
CA ARG A 636 -8.20 12.77 31.85
C ARG A 636 -8.45 11.54 30.96
N ARG A 637 -9.72 11.26 30.63
CA ARG A 637 -10.11 10.13 29.75
C ARG A 637 -9.61 10.29 28.31
N LEU A 638 -9.69 11.49 27.73
CA LEU A 638 -9.14 11.76 26.39
C LEU A 638 -7.60 11.77 26.35
N SER A 639 -6.92 12.16 27.43
CA SER A 639 -5.45 12.12 27.51
C SER A 639 -4.88 10.70 27.63
N GLU A 640 -5.58 9.81 28.33
CA GLU A 640 -5.27 8.37 28.41
C GLU A 640 -5.28 7.71 27.02
N PHE A 641 -6.09 8.21 26.07
CA PHE A 641 -6.10 7.77 24.67
C PHE A 641 -5.21 8.63 23.75
N GLY A 642 -5.05 9.92 24.04
CA GLY A 642 -4.20 10.84 23.28
C GLY A 642 -2.72 10.44 23.26
N ASP A 643 -2.23 9.79 24.32
CA ASP A 643 -0.83 9.32 24.38
C ASP A 643 -0.58 7.96 23.68
N VAL A 644 -1.63 7.25 23.26
CA VAL A 644 -1.54 6.17 22.26
C VAL A 644 -1.19 6.74 20.88
N PHE A 645 -1.54 8.00 20.62
CA PHE A 645 -1.20 8.71 19.38
C PHE A 645 0.09 9.56 19.49
N ARG A 646 0.48 10.00 20.70
CA ARG A 646 1.67 10.85 20.95
C ARG A 646 2.96 10.11 21.31
N SER A 647 2.89 8.90 21.84
CA SER A 647 4.10 8.08 21.99
C SER A 647 4.40 7.43 20.65
N GLY A 648 5.61 7.62 20.12
CA GLY A 648 6.15 6.79 19.04
C GLY A 648 6.31 5.31 19.44
N ASN A 649 5.22 4.67 19.86
CA ASN A 649 5.11 3.25 20.17
C ASN A 649 4.46 2.51 18.99
N VAL A 650 5.14 1.48 18.52
CA VAL A 650 4.92 0.72 17.29
C VAL A 650 3.85 -0.37 17.46
N PHE A 651 2.78 -0.11 18.24
CA PHE A 651 1.59 -0.99 18.25
C PHE A 651 0.38 -0.16 17.94
N ASN A 652 0.01 -0.11 16.66
CA ASN A 652 -1.37 -0.09 16.19
C ASN A 652 -1.33 0.05 14.67
N GLN A 653 -1.11 -1.07 14.01
CA GLN A 653 -1.90 -1.40 12.83
C GLN A 653 -2.78 -2.57 13.31
N ASP A 654 -4.08 -2.48 13.03
CA ASP A 654 -5.16 -3.34 13.52
C ASP A 654 -5.50 -3.25 15.03
N PHE A 655 -6.36 -2.27 15.33
CA PHE A 655 -7.34 -2.38 16.42
C PHE A 655 -8.57 -3.12 15.89
N PRO A 656 -8.90 -4.33 16.40
CA PRO A 656 -10.28 -4.80 16.46
C PRO A 656 -11.05 -4.20 17.66
N ASN A 657 -10.52 -3.15 18.31
CA ASN A 657 -11.14 -2.46 19.45
C ASN A 657 -11.54 -1.00 19.17
N ARG A 658 -11.48 -0.53 17.92
CA ARG A 658 -12.11 0.76 17.52
C ARG A 658 -13.63 0.70 17.72
N ASP A 659 -14.23 -0.48 17.56
CA ASP A 659 -15.64 -0.72 17.85
C ASP A 659 -15.95 -0.53 19.33
N ALA A 660 -15.07 -0.85 20.28
CA ALA A 660 -15.42 -0.83 21.70
C ALA A 660 -15.60 0.59 22.28
N LEU A 661 -14.83 1.59 21.82
CA LEU A 661 -14.94 2.98 22.30
C LEU A 661 -16.14 3.70 21.68
N ILE A 662 -16.33 3.49 20.37
CA ILE A 662 -17.50 3.93 19.60
C ILE A 662 -18.75 3.29 20.22
N THR A 663 -18.73 1.98 20.48
CA THR A 663 -19.84 1.25 21.11
C THR A 663 -20.11 1.70 22.55
N ALA A 664 -19.10 1.97 23.38
CA ALA A 664 -19.32 2.41 24.77
C ALA A 664 -20.02 3.78 24.88
N GLU A 665 -19.76 4.69 23.95
CA GLU A 665 -20.37 6.04 23.92
C GLU A 665 -21.69 6.05 23.11
N LEU A 666 -21.81 5.22 22.08
CA LEU A 666 -23.06 4.97 21.33
C LEU A 666 -24.11 4.18 22.12
N LEU A 667 -23.70 3.40 23.12
CA LEU A 667 -24.62 2.73 24.06
C LEU A 667 -25.34 3.71 24.99
N ALA A 668 -24.90 4.97 25.10
CA ALA A 668 -25.61 6.03 25.82
C ALA A 668 -26.72 6.69 24.98
N SER A 669 -26.77 6.48 23.66
CA SER A 669 -27.82 6.97 22.76
C SER A 669 -28.18 5.91 21.69
N PRO A 670 -29.22 5.10 21.91
CA PRO A 670 -29.62 3.99 21.03
C PRO A 670 -29.91 4.35 19.57
N GLU A 671 -30.25 5.62 19.30
CA GLU A 671 -30.59 6.15 17.98
C GLU A 671 -29.34 6.42 17.12
N LEU A 672 -28.27 6.90 17.74
CA LEU A 672 -26.96 7.09 17.10
C LEU A 672 -26.33 5.73 16.73
N PHE A 673 -26.51 4.69 17.57
CA PHE A 673 -25.98 3.33 17.34
C PHE A 673 -26.57 2.65 16.09
N LYS A 674 -27.89 2.78 15.89
CA LYS A 674 -28.55 2.26 14.67
C LYS A 674 -28.07 2.94 13.38
N THR A 675 -27.73 4.22 13.47
CA THR A 675 -27.30 5.02 12.31
C THR A 675 -25.84 4.73 11.94
N TYR A 676 -24.98 4.50 12.94
CA TYR A 676 -23.55 4.21 12.74
C TYR A 676 -23.29 2.79 12.20
N LYS A 677 -24.00 1.78 12.71
CA LYS A 677 -23.90 0.38 12.25
C LYS A 677 -24.27 0.19 10.78
N LYS A 678 -25.08 1.10 10.21
CA LYS A 678 -25.53 1.03 8.82
C LYS A 678 -24.47 1.52 7.81
N ASN A 679 -23.45 2.25 8.27
CA ASN A 679 -22.48 2.96 7.41
C ASN A 679 -21.02 2.67 7.82
N SER A 680 -20.74 1.53 8.48
CA SER A 680 -19.44 1.17 9.08
C SER A 680 -18.26 1.22 8.10
N ASP A 681 -18.50 0.93 6.83
CA ASP A 681 -17.46 0.87 5.79
C ASP A 681 -16.86 2.26 5.49
N TYR A 682 -17.61 3.34 5.75
CA TYR A 682 -17.21 4.71 5.44
C TYR A 682 -16.13 5.27 6.38
N PHE A 683 -16.07 4.80 7.64
CA PHE A 683 -15.14 5.32 8.64
C PHE A 683 -13.77 4.61 8.65
N VAL A 684 -13.69 3.42 8.07
CA VAL A 684 -12.46 2.61 7.98
C VAL A 684 -11.44 3.31 7.06
N GLU A 685 -11.90 3.82 5.92
CA GLU A 685 -11.05 4.48 4.91
C GLU A 685 -10.53 5.87 5.35
N LEU A 686 -11.30 6.58 6.18
CA LEU A 686 -10.98 7.93 6.68
C LEU A 686 -10.06 7.92 7.90
N GLY A 687 -10.14 6.87 8.72
CA GLY A 687 -9.39 6.75 9.97
C GLY A 687 -7.92 6.34 9.79
N ASP A 688 -7.53 5.88 8.61
CA ASP A 688 -6.14 5.53 8.26
C ASP A 688 -5.36 6.74 7.70
N LYS A 689 -6.04 7.74 7.14
CA LYS A 689 -5.41 8.89 6.48
C LYS A 689 -5.21 10.13 7.37
N THR A 690 -5.94 10.29 8.48
CA THR A 690 -5.74 11.43 9.42
C THR A 690 -6.18 11.09 10.84
N PRO A 691 -5.28 11.00 11.84
CA PRO A 691 -5.61 10.41 13.15
C PRO A 691 -6.40 11.29 14.14
N LEU A 692 -6.93 12.47 13.76
CA LEU A 692 -7.12 13.57 14.74
C LEU A 692 -8.47 14.32 14.69
N PHE A 693 -9.55 13.68 14.24
CA PHE A 693 -10.88 14.30 14.05
C PHE A 693 -11.75 14.56 15.30
N PHE A 694 -11.19 14.57 16.51
CA PHE A 694 -11.96 15.02 17.68
C PHE A 694 -11.91 16.56 17.77
N ASN A 695 -13.06 17.23 17.69
CA ASN A 695 -13.27 18.70 17.75
C ASN A 695 -12.92 19.55 16.52
N THR A 696 -12.76 18.95 15.33
CA THR A 696 -12.42 19.72 14.13
C THR A 696 -13.67 20.40 13.55
N ASP A 697 -13.69 21.74 13.55
CA ASP A 697 -14.74 22.50 12.87
C ASP A 697 -14.45 22.55 11.36
N PHE A 698 -15.09 21.65 10.63
CA PHE A 698 -14.87 21.52 9.20
C PHE A 698 -15.29 22.76 8.38
N SER A 699 -16.08 23.69 8.95
CA SER A 699 -16.41 24.94 8.27
C SER A 699 -15.19 25.83 8.05
N LYS A 700 -14.12 25.62 8.82
CA LYS A 700 -12.91 26.44 8.80
C LYS A 700 -11.93 26.06 7.70
N PHE A 701 -12.01 24.85 7.14
CA PHE A 701 -11.04 24.41 6.13
C PHE A 701 -11.12 25.22 4.83
N ILE A 702 -12.30 25.72 4.46
CA ILE A 702 -12.39 26.62 3.30
C ILE A 702 -11.58 27.90 3.52
N GLN A 703 -11.54 28.41 4.75
CA GLN A 703 -10.73 29.58 5.10
C GLN A 703 -9.24 29.25 5.09
N ILE A 704 -8.86 28.02 5.46
CA ILE A 704 -7.47 27.54 5.39
C ILE A 704 -7.03 27.41 3.94
N VAL A 705 -7.90 26.90 3.06
CA VAL A 705 -7.65 26.87 1.61
C VAL A 705 -7.43 28.29 1.08
N ASP A 706 -8.29 29.25 1.45
CA ASP A 706 -8.14 30.65 1.06
C ASP A 706 -6.79 31.23 1.53
N ILE A 707 -6.41 30.99 2.79
CA ILE A 707 -5.13 31.45 3.36
C ILE A 707 -3.92 30.85 2.63
N LEU A 708 -3.96 29.56 2.30
CA LEU A 708 -2.85 28.89 1.60
C LEU A 708 -2.70 29.40 0.16
N ILE A 709 -3.82 29.63 -0.54
CA ILE A 709 -3.82 30.24 -1.87
C ILE A 709 -3.27 31.68 -1.80
N GLU A 710 -3.74 32.49 -0.85
CA GLU A 710 -3.25 33.86 -0.62
C GLU A 710 -1.75 33.90 -0.32
N ALA A 711 -1.24 32.86 0.35
CA ALA A 711 0.18 32.70 0.66
C ALA A 711 1.03 32.25 -0.55
N GLY A 712 0.41 31.95 -1.69
CA GLY A 712 1.09 31.51 -2.92
C GLY A 712 1.30 30.00 -3.02
N ALA A 713 0.49 29.18 -2.34
CA ALA A 713 0.57 27.73 -2.47
C ALA A 713 0.25 27.30 -3.91
N ASP A 714 1.06 26.39 -4.46
CA ASP A 714 0.92 25.92 -5.82
C ASP A 714 -0.28 24.97 -5.95
N VAL A 715 -1.35 25.49 -6.56
CA VAL A 715 -2.58 24.75 -6.86
C VAL A 715 -2.36 23.61 -7.85
N ASN A 716 -1.22 23.61 -8.55
CA ASN A 716 -0.81 22.65 -9.57
C ASN A 716 0.32 21.73 -9.10
N LYS A 717 0.74 21.78 -7.82
CA LYS A 717 1.77 20.87 -7.33
C LYS A 717 1.23 19.45 -7.21
N PRO A 718 1.78 18.47 -7.94
CA PRO A 718 1.32 17.09 -7.83
C PRO A 718 1.87 16.44 -6.56
N HIS A 719 1.05 15.59 -5.92
CA HIS A 719 1.55 14.65 -4.93
C HIS A 719 2.14 13.40 -5.63
N LYS A 720 2.60 12.40 -4.87
CA LYS A 720 3.29 11.19 -5.37
C LYS A 720 2.60 10.45 -6.53
N HIS A 721 1.27 10.54 -6.64
CA HIS A 721 0.49 9.88 -7.71
C HIS A 721 0.12 10.82 -8.87
N GLY A 722 0.66 12.03 -8.90
CA GLY A 722 0.45 12.96 -10.01
C GLY A 722 -0.83 13.82 -9.93
N PHE A 723 -1.68 13.64 -8.90
CA PHE A 723 -2.84 14.51 -8.72
C PHE A 723 -2.45 15.81 -8.04
N THR A 724 -3.03 16.90 -8.52
CA THR A 724 -2.85 18.24 -7.94
C THR A 724 -4.04 18.62 -7.08
N PRO A 725 -3.87 19.59 -6.16
CA PRO A 725 -4.99 20.24 -5.46
C PRO A 725 -6.15 20.61 -6.39
N PHE A 726 -5.82 21.18 -7.56
CA PHE A 726 -6.81 21.59 -8.54
C PHE A 726 -7.55 20.42 -9.19
N LEU A 727 -6.84 19.38 -9.65
CA LEU A 727 -7.47 18.18 -10.22
C LEU A 727 -8.37 17.46 -9.20
N HIS A 728 -7.90 17.34 -7.96
CA HIS A 728 -8.64 16.68 -6.90
C HIS A 728 -9.95 17.42 -6.54
N SER A 729 -9.99 18.75 -6.67
CA SER A 729 -11.23 19.52 -6.48
C SER A 729 -12.35 19.14 -7.47
N ALA A 730 -12.00 18.75 -8.70
CA ALA A 730 -12.93 18.29 -9.71
C ALA A 730 -13.48 16.89 -9.43
N GLU A 731 -12.68 16.01 -8.80
CA GLU A 731 -13.11 14.70 -8.31
C GLU A 731 -14.08 14.83 -7.13
N ILE A 732 -13.75 15.73 -6.19
CA ILE A 732 -14.56 16.00 -5.00
C ILE A 732 -15.96 16.50 -5.38
N GLY A 733 -16.03 17.46 -6.30
CA GLY A 733 -17.30 18.05 -6.74
C GLY A 733 -17.74 19.31 -6.01
N ASP A 734 -16.89 19.88 -5.14
CA ASP A 734 -17.21 21.13 -4.46
C ASP A 734 -16.88 22.34 -5.34
N ILE A 735 -17.93 22.98 -5.86
CA ILE A 735 -17.82 24.11 -6.77
C ILE A 735 -17.23 25.38 -6.11
N LYS A 736 -17.22 25.49 -4.78
CA LYS A 736 -16.64 26.65 -4.08
C LYS A 736 -15.12 26.52 -3.97
N VAL A 737 -14.62 25.33 -3.67
CA VAL A 737 -13.18 25.02 -3.67
C VAL A 737 -12.65 25.06 -5.10
N PHE A 738 -13.36 24.44 -6.05
CA PHE A 738 -12.97 24.45 -7.46
C PHE A 738 -12.77 25.86 -7.99
N ARG A 739 -13.74 26.76 -7.73
CA ARG A 739 -13.66 28.17 -8.17
C ARG A 739 -12.44 28.91 -7.64
N ARG A 740 -12.10 28.72 -6.36
CA ARG A 740 -10.92 29.35 -5.74
C ARG A 740 -9.63 28.92 -6.42
N LEU A 741 -9.48 27.61 -6.63
CA LEU A 741 -8.29 27.06 -7.28
C LEU A 741 -8.22 27.44 -8.77
N TYR A 742 -9.37 27.52 -9.44
CA TYR A 742 -9.47 28.01 -10.81
C TYR A 742 -9.01 29.48 -10.92
N GLU A 743 -9.54 30.35 -10.06
CA GLU A 743 -9.18 31.77 -10.00
C GLU A 743 -7.71 31.98 -9.58
N ALA A 744 -7.13 31.04 -8.83
CA ALA A 744 -5.72 31.03 -8.44
C ALA A 744 -4.76 30.50 -9.53
N GLY A 745 -5.25 30.22 -10.75
CA GLY A 745 -4.42 29.77 -11.86
C GLY A 745 -4.25 28.25 -11.95
N GLY A 746 -5.26 27.50 -11.52
CA GLY A 746 -5.36 26.06 -11.77
C GLY A 746 -5.22 25.75 -13.25
N GLN A 747 -4.30 24.84 -13.59
CA GLN A 747 -4.05 24.43 -14.97
C GLN A 747 -4.98 23.28 -15.35
N ASP A 748 -5.72 23.47 -16.46
CA ASP A 748 -6.65 22.47 -17.01
C ASP A 748 -5.94 21.22 -17.56
N HIS A 749 -4.61 21.30 -17.73
CA HIS A 749 -3.72 20.25 -18.21
C HIS A 749 -2.43 20.19 -17.38
N LEU A 750 -1.84 19.01 -17.23
CA LEU A 750 -0.47 18.85 -16.73
C LEU A 750 0.30 17.94 -17.70
N THR A 751 1.53 18.32 -18.02
CA THR A 751 2.38 17.63 -19.00
C THR A 751 3.40 16.68 -18.39
N ASP A 752 3.53 16.61 -17.06
CA ASP A 752 4.63 15.90 -16.39
C ASP A 752 4.22 15.00 -15.20
N CYS A 753 2.91 14.78 -14.95
CA CYS A 753 2.50 13.77 -13.98
C CYS A 753 2.38 12.40 -14.66
N VAL A 754 2.77 11.33 -13.96
CA VAL A 754 2.65 9.91 -14.38
C VAL A 754 1.27 9.64 -15.02
N ALA A 755 0.23 10.31 -14.53
CA ALA A 755 -1.07 10.46 -15.17
C ALA A 755 -1.07 11.32 -16.47
N ASN A 756 -0.32 10.92 -17.51
CA ASN A 756 -0.33 11.56 -18.83
C ASN A 756 -1.78 11.72 -19.38
N ASP A 757 -2.12 12.92 -19.83
CA ASP A 757 -3.34 13.33 -20.59
C ASP A 757 -4.70 13.39 -19.87
N LEU A 758 -4.76 13.49 -18.54
CA LEU A 758 -6.04 13.67 -17.83
C LEU A 758 -6.58 15.11 -17.94
N SER A 759 -7.62 15.30 -18.76
CA SER A 759 -8.38 16.55 -18.82
C SER A 759 -9.28 16.70 -17.59
N ILE A 760 -9.18 17.83 -16.88
CA ILE A 760 -10.03 18.14 -15.72
C ILE A 760 -11.53 18.11 -16.05
N LEU A 761 -11.89 18.43 -17.31
CA LEU A 761 -13.26 18.32 -17.83
C LEU A 761 -13.74 16.87 -17.87
N ILE A 762 -12.88 15.94 -18.29
CA ILE A 762 -13.20 14.50 -18.34
C ILE A 762 -13.32 13.92 -16.94
N ILE A 763 -12.48 14.34 -15.99
CA ILE A 763 -12.59 13.97 -14.57
C ILE A 763 -13.94 14.44 -14.00
N ALA A 764 -14.26 15.72 -14.14
CA ALA A 764 -15.52 16.28 -13.63
C ALA A 764 -16.74 15.54 -14.22
N ILE A 765 -16.74 15.23 -15.52
CA ILE A 765 -17.80 14.47 -16.17
C ILE A 765 -17.84 13.01 -15.68
N GLY A 766 -16.69 12.35 -15.61
CA GLY A 766 -16.55 10.94 -15.21
C GLY A 766 -16.98 10.66 -13.78
N TYR A 767 -16.76 11.61 -12.86
CA TYR A 767 -17.27 11.55 -11.48
C TYR A 767 -18.67 12.15 -11.33
N GLY A 768 -19.31 12.58 -12.43
CA GLY A 768 -20.67 13.12 -12.45
C GLY A 768 -20.83 14.48 -11.78
N LYS A 769 -19.75 15.26 -11.69
CA LYS A 769 -19.70 16.62 -11.13
C LYS A 769 -20.07 17.64 -12.22
N PHE A 770 -21.28 17.54 -12.75
CA PHE A 770 -21.74 18.33 -13.89
C PHE A 770 -21.77 19.84 -13.66
N ASP A 771 -21.89 20.30 -12.41
CA ASP A 771 -21.81 21.73 -12.08
C ASP A 771 -20.39 22.30 -12.27
N ILE A 772 -19.37 21.50 -11.94
CA ILE A 772 -17.97 21.83 -12.24
C ILE A 772 -17.73 21.77 -13.74
N ALA A 773 -18.22 20.73 -14.43
CA ALA A 773 -18.10 20.63 -15.88
C ALA A 773 -18.76 21.81 -16.60
N ALA A 774 -19.96 22.22 -16.18
CA ALA A 774 -20.66 23.38 -16.71
C ALA A 774 -19.89 24.69 -16.47
N TYR A 775 -19.24 24.81 -15.31
CA TYR A 775 -18.38 25.94 -14.98
C TYR A 775 -17.13 25.99 -15.87
N ILE A 776 -16.41 24.87 -16.02
CA ILE A 776 -15.26 24.73 -16.93
C ILE A 776 -15.67 25.10 -18.36
N LEU A 777 -16.78 24.56 -18.87
CA LEU A 777 -17.29 24.85 -20.22
C LEU A 777 -17.81 26.29 -20.38
N LYS A 778 -18.00 27.03 -19.28
CA LYS A 778 -18.43 28.45 -19.31
C LYS A 778 -17.25 29.41 -19.24
N HIS A 779 -16.22 29.08 -18.48
CA HIS A 779 -15.13 29.99 -18.14
C HIS A 779 -13.78 29.60 -18.79
N GLY A 780 -13.61 28.34 -19.20
CA GLY A 780 -12.40 27.85 -19.84
C GLY A 780 -12.13 28.43 -21.22
N ASP A 781 -10.86 28.47 -21.61
CA ASP A 781 -10.45 28.97 -22.92
C ASP A 781 -10.99 28.06 -24.04
N LYS A 782 -11.73 28.64 -24.98
CA LYS A 782 -12.41 27.87 -26.04
C LYS A 782 -11.43 27.10 -26.93
N LYS A 783 -10.21 27.61 -27.15
CA LYS A 783 -9.19 26.95 -27.99
C LYS A 783 -8.61 25.74 -27.26
N GLN A 784 -8.30 25.87 -25.97
CA GLN A 784 -7.87 24.75 -25.12
C GLN A 784 -8.98 23.71 -24.96
N LEU A 785 -10.22 24.13 -24.70
CA LEU A 785 -11.37 23.23 -24.59
C LEU A 785 -11.60 22.41 -25.87
N ARG A 786 -11.39 23.01 -27.05
CA ARG A 786 -11.45 22.31 -28.34
C ARG A 786 -10.33 21.28 -28.53
N GLN A 787 -9.15 21.54 -27.98
CA GLN A 787 -8.05 20.58 -28.01
C GLN A 787 -8.34 19.39 -27.09
N ILE A 788 -8.85 19.63 -25.88
CA ILE A 788 -8.99 18.59 -24.85
C ILE A 788 -10.30 17.78 -24.94
N ILE A 789 -11.36 18.29 -25.58
CA ILE A 789 -12.66 17.57 -25.67
C ILE A 789 -12.54 16.21 -26.38
N ASN A 790 -11.54 16.10 -27.25
CA ASN A 790 -11.23 14.90 -28.03
C ASN A 790 -10.19 14.00 -27.36
N ASN A 791 -9.60 14.41 -26.22
CA ASN A 791 -8.69 13.57 -25.47
C ASN A 791 -9.43 12.33 -24.97
N GLN A 792 -8.76 11.19 -25.03
CA GLN A 792 -9.31 9.91 -24.62
C GLN A 792 -8.71 9.50 -23.29
N TYR A 793 -9.55 9.16 -22.31
CA TYR A 793 -9.08 8.67 -21.03
C TYR A 793 -8.36 7.33 -21.22
N SER A 794 -7.04 7.30 -20.97
CA SER A 794 -6.13 6.20 -21.34
C SER A 794 -6.59 4.80 -20.89
N LYS A 795 -7.33 4.68 -19.77
CA LYS A 795 -7.87 3.39 -19.29
C LYS A 795 -9.04 2.87 -20.12
N THR A 796 -9.95 3.74 -20.56
CA THR A 796 -11.24 3.36 -21.20
C THR A 796 -11.36 3.78 -22.66
N GLY A 797 -10.52 4.70 -23.13
CA GLY A 797 -10.68 5.38 -24.43
C GLY A 797 -11.81 6.42 -24.43
N TYR A 798 -12.44 6.71 -23.30
CA TYR A 798 -13.58 7.63 -23.25
C TYR A 798 -13.16 9.07 -23.57
N THR A 799 -13.83 9.68 -24.54
CA THR A 799 -13.86 11.14 -24.71
C THR A 799 -14.87 11.76 -23.74
N ALA A 800 -14.90 13.09 -23.64
CA ALA A 800 -15.90 13.81 -22.84
C ALA A 800 -17.34 13.41 -23.18
N LEU A 801 -17.63 13.14 -24.46
CA LEU A 801 -18.96 12.67 -24.91
C LEU A 801 -19.29 11.26 -24.36
N HIS A 802 -18.35 10.31 -24.46
CA HIS A 802 -18.53 8.95 -23.95
C HIS A 802 -18.75 8.94 -22.43
N ALA A 803 -17.91 9.70 -21.70
CA ALA A 803 -18.02 9.85 -20.26
C ALA A 803 -19.38 10.45 -19.85
N PHE A 804 -19.83 11.50 -20.56
CA PHE A 804 -21.11 12.14 -20.28
C PHE A 804 -22.28 11.17 -20.49
N ILE A 805 -22.33 10.49 -21.63
CA ILE A 805 -23.41 9.52 -21.95
C ILE A 805 -23.46 8.41 -20.89
N ASN A 806 -22.30 7.87 -20.49
CA ASN A 806 -22.24 6.80 -19.50
C ASN A 806 -22.78 7.24 -18.14
N ILE A 807 -22.33 8.38 -17.61
CA ILE A 807 -22.73 8.86 -16.29
C ILE A 807 -24.17 9.38 -16.30
N PHE A 808 -24.59 10.10 -17.35
CA PHE A 808 -25.97 10.53 -17.51
C PHE A 808 -26.93 9.35 -17.55
N TRP A 809 -26.53 8.25 -18.21
CA TRP A 809 -27.30 7.00 -18.20
C TRP A 809 -27.40 6.37 -16.82
N GLN A 810 -26.30 6.34 -16.05
CA GLN A 810 -26.31 5.82 -14.69
C GLN A 810 -27.26 6.65 -13.80
N PHE A 811 -27.19 7.97 -13.86
CA PHE A 811 -28.08 8.87 -13.10
C PHE A 811 -29.55 8.68 -13.46
N LYS A 812 -29.86 8.56 -14.76
CA LYS A 812 -31.23 8.32 -15.23
C LYS A 812 -31.75 6.95 -14.80
N LYS A 813 -30.93 5.89 -14.94
CA LYS A 813 -31.29 4.52 -14.56
C LYS A 813 -31.56 4.40 -13.05
N ASN A 814 -30.74 5.06 -12.25
CA ASN A 814 -30.81 4.99 -10.78
C ASN A 814 -31.71 6.08 -10.16
N LYS A 815 -32.34 6.95 -10.97
CA LYS A 815 -33.18 8.07 -10.53
C LYS A 815 -32.49 8.97 -9.48
N CYS A 816 -31.21 9.27 -9.70
CA CYS A 816 -30.40 10.03 -8.74
C CYS A 816 -30.82 11.51 -8.62
N TYR A 817 -31.44 12.07 -9.65
CA TYR A 817 -31.78 13.50 -9.74
C TYR A 817 -33.15 13.71 -10.38
N SER A 818 -33.74 14.90 -10.19
CA SER A 818 -34.99 15.29 -10.85
C SER A 818 -34.80 15.45 -12.36
N ASP A 819 -35.87 15.24 -13.12
CA ASP A 819 -35.84 15.41 -14.58
C ASP A 819 -35.47 16.85 -14.99
N GLU A 820 -35.87 17.84 -14.20
CA GLU A 820 -35.49 19.24 -14.38
C GLU A 820 -33.97 19.44 -14.29
N ARG A 821 -33.33 18.88 -13.25
CA ARG A 821 -31.87 18.96 -13.06
C ARG A 821 -31.11 18.19 -14.14
N MET A 822 -31.62 17.03 -14.53
CA MET A 822 -31.06 16.25 -15.64
C MET A 822 -31.15 17.01 -16.97
N ASN A 823 -32.26 17.70 -17.23
CA ASN A 823 -32.42 18.53 -18.42
C ASN A 823 -31.50 19.75 -18.40
N GLU A 824 -31.32 20.39 -17.25
CA GLU A 824 -30.38 21.49 -17.06
C GLU A 824 -28.95 21.05 -17.41
N TRP A 825 -28.47 19.91 -16.91
CA TRP A 825 -27.14 19.40 -17.26
C TRP A 825 -27.01 18.97 -18.72
N LYS A 826 -28.09 18.43 -19.32
CA LYS A 826 -28.11 18.16 -20.75
C LYS A 826 -27.95 19.46 -21.56
N GLN A 827 -28.54 20.57 -21.13
CA GLN A 827 -28.37 21.86 -21.82
C GLN A 827 -27.00 22.48 -21.55
N THR A 828 -26.60 22.55 -20.28
CA THR A 828 -25.43 23.32 -19.82
C THR A 828 -24.09 22.62 -20.05
N VAL A 829 -24.08 21.28 -20.10
CA VAL A 829 -22.87 20.49 -20.33
C VAL A 829 -22.91 19.86 -21.72
N TRP A 830 -23.90 19.02 -22.02
CA TRP A 830 -23.95 18.30 -23.30
C TRP A 830 -24.10 19.23 -24.51
N GLY A 831 -24.99 20.22 -24.45
CA GLY A 831 -25.11 21.22 -25.52
C GLY A 831 -23.79 21.95 -25.80
N LYS A 832 -23.11 22.39 -24.75
CA LYS A 832 -21.81 23.05 -24.87
C LYS A 832 -20.69 22.15 -25.39
N LEU A 833 -20.68 20.87 -25.01
CA LEU A 833 -19.74 19.90 -25.57
C LEU A 833 -19.92 19.79 -27.09
N LEU A 834 -21.16 19.80 -27.59
CA LEU A 834 -21.42 19.76 -29.03
C LEU A 834 -21.02 21.05 -29.75
N ASP A 835 -21.12 22.22 -29.10
CA ASP A 835 -20.70 23.51 -29.66
C ASP A 835 -19.18 23.65 -29.80
N LEU A 836 -18.42 22.79 -29.11
CA LEU A 836 -16.96 22.72 -29.23
C LEU A 836 -16.50 21.91 -30.45
N GLU A 837 -17.41 21.42 -31.29
CA GLU A 837 -17.10 20.66 -32.52
C GLU A 837 -16.22 19.42 -32.25
N PRO A 838 -16.66 18.49 -31.37
CA PRO A 838 -15.90 17.29 -31.04
C PRO A 838 -15.83 16.34 -32.25
N ASP A 839 -14.74 15.58 -32.32
CA ASP A 839 -14.57 14.53 -33.33
C ASP A 839 -15.47 13.34 -32.99
N LEU A 840 -16.54 13.21 -33.78
CA LEU A 840 -17.55 12.17 -33.63
C LEU A 840 -17.08 10.80 -34.12
N THR A 841 -15.92 10.72 -34.78
CA THR A 841 -15.36 9.47 -35.31
C THR A 841 -14.52 8.71 -34.30
N LEU A 842 -14.14 9.36 -33.20
CA LEU A 842 -13.36 8.77 -32.13
C LEU A 842 -14.13 7.62 -31.46
N LYS A 843 -13.40 6.52 -31.24
CA LYS A 843 -13.93 5.30 -30.64
C LYS A 843 -13.30 5.05 -29.28
N GLU A 844 -14.12 4.69 -28.30
CA GLU A 844 -13.60 4.16 -27.04
C GLU A 844 -12.95 2.77 -27.23
N LYS A 845 -12.28 2.21 -26.21
CA LYS A 845 -11.48 0.98 -26.37
C LYS A 845 -12.29 -0.25 -26.80
N GLY A 846 -13.59 -0.28 -26.54
CA GLY A 846 -14.54 -1.28 -27.05
C GLY A 846 -14.94 -1.09 -28.52
N GLY A 847 -14.40 -0.07 -29.20
CA GLY A 847 -14.60 0.20 -30.63
C GLY A 847 -15.87 0.97 -30.96
N LEU A 848 -16.62 1.45 -29.97
CA LEU A 848 -17.86 2.20 -30.17
C LEU A 848 -17.58 3.69 -30.31
N THR A 849 -18.22 4.34 -31.28
CA THR A 849 -18.31 5.81 -31.33
C THR A 849 -19.32 6.30 -30.30
N ALA A 850 -19.31 7.60 -29.96
CA ALA A 850 -20.25 8.16 -28.99
C ALA A 850 -21.72 7.94 -29.40
N GLU A 851 -22.01 7.93 -30.71
CA GLU A 851 -23.34 7.64 -31.27
C GLU A 851 -23.73 6.18 -31.00
N MET A 852 -22.88 5.23 -31.40
CA MET A 852 -23.10 3.80 -31.17
C MET A 852 -23.21 3.49 -29.67
N PHE A 853 -22.41 4.17 -28.85
CA PHE A 853 -22.41 4.03 -27.40
C PHE A 853 -23.73 4.53 -26.77
N ALA A 854 -24.30 5.64 -27.26
CA ALA A 854 -25.61 6.12 -26.85
C ALA A 854 -26.73 5.15 -27.23
N ASP A 855 -26.68 4.55 -28.42
CA ASP A 855 -27.64 3.55 -28.86
C ASP A 855 -27.59 2.28 -28.00
N CYS A 856 -26.38 1.76 -27.72
CA CYS A 856 -26.19 0.61 -26.83
C CYS A 856 -26.74 0.86 -25.41
N ARG A 857 -26.75 2.12 -24.95
CA ARG A 857 -27.30 2.52 -23.64
C ARG A 857 -28.78 2.93 -23.70
N ALA A 858 -29.45 2.76 -24.84
CA ALA A 858 -30.84 3.17 -25.06
C ALA A 858 -31.09 4.66 -24.75
N MET A 859 -30.18 5.52 -25.23
CA MET A 859 -30.21 6.99 -25.08
C MET A 859 -30.49 7.69 -26.42
N PRO A 860 -31.69 7.52 -27.02
CA PRO A 860 -31.97 7.90 -28.40
C PRO A 860 -31.88 9.42 -28.64
N SER A 861 -32.14 10.23 -27.61
CA SER A 861 -31.98 11.69 -27.75
C SER A 861 -30.54 12.11 -27.98
N PHE A 862 -29.57 11.41 -27.36
CA PHE A 862 -28.15 11.71 -27.51
C PHE A 862 -27.63 11.23 -28.86
N ALA A 863 -28.03 10.03 -29.29
CA ALA A 863 -27.73 9.53 -30.64
C ALA A 863 -28.28 10.46 -31.73
N LEU A 864 -29.52 10.96 -31.57
CA LEU A 864 -30.12 11.91 -32.51
C LEU A 864 -29.36 13.24 -32.57
N ASP A 865 -28.93 13.79 -31.42
CA ASP A 865 -28.16 15.02 -31.35
C ASP A 865 -26.81 14.87 -32.10
N LEU A 866 -26.15 13.72 -31.94
CA LEU A 866 -24.90 13.40 -32.65
C LEU A 866 -25.10 13.20 -34.16
N GLN A 867 -26.19 12.53 -34.57
CA GLN A 867 -26.54 12.34 -35.98
C GLN A 867 -26.81 13.66 -36.71
N LYS A 868 -27.52 14.59 -36.05
CA LYS A 868 -27.78 15.93 -36.60
C LYS A 868 -26.48 16.68 -36.83
N ARG A 869 -25.61 16.73 -35.81
CA ARG A 869 -24.28 17.35 -35.92
C ARG A 869 -23.41 16.74 -37.02
N ARG A 870 -23.38 15.40 -37.14
CA ARG A 870 -22.67 14.71 -38.23
C ARG A 870 -23.18 15.10 -39.62
N LYS A 871 -24.47 15.41 -39.75
CA LYS A 871 -25.12 15.84 -41.00
C LYS A 871 -25.06 17.36 -41.24
N GLY A 872 -24.46 18.14 -40.33
CA GLY A 872 -24.38 19.61 -40.43
C GLY A 872 -25.72 20.33 -40.24
N VAL A 873 -26.68 19.68 -39.57
CA VAL A 873 -28.02 20.19 -39.21
C VAL A 873 -28.04 20.52 -37.72
#